data_AF-A0A660W867-F1
#
_entry.id   AF-A0A660W867-F1
#
_cell.length_a   1.000
_cell.length_b   1.000
_cell.length_c   1.000
_cell.angle_alpha   90.00
_cell.angle_beta   90.00
_cell.angle_gamma   90.00
#
_symmetry.space_group_name_H-M   'P 1'
#
loop_
_entity.id
_entity.type
_entity.pdbx_description
1 polymer ?
#
loop_
_entity_poly.entity_id
_entity_poly.type
_entity_poly.pdbx_seq_one_letter_code
_entity_poly.pdbx_strand_id
1 'polypeptide(L)'
;MQEKVKGEMAKWTSADGRFPTGEVKSFAFWLFTCAFLCPSLILAQDFSNSDQLFSPSIGQKFYEIAYELANSEDVNESRDEQAIVFLSATAALDSGANYILPDMIKLTCRNSERNYSETVQHLLANYVDESADLEVVRKAVRYLLEQLNSREQREQLLAGMLKNLGGKNKTLDSELATLLGLLAAEKADFDTATSYFMSAYNDNKYNRLAYEKLVELVPEQIEPVMYLEHLRLALGENPLDMDVALAFAQYAERLQLYQIAADAYEYCVDLFKFLHPSQPIPDWLYLSRIISNYNTKRNRHKCLQIASEFRQSGRFNLLIEAVAGKAAAKIGDTAQANRILQAAEDKINNQSSIINNQSSIINHQSSIINHQSSIINHQSSIINNQSSIINHQSIAWFYCFALPDADKAINWANRAYSAEPNSPTAAGLLAYSLVMNGQQNWAKTLIANYEHNQIAALTLAQIQLDNGQKDLGIETLKSAIADDPGSLVAERAKEILAQYDREYIPPVDIYLVTAALEDSFGQRLVPEFVSPDKIISVQLSVRGDKFSYGRKFSGTVIITNNSSEPLVISDYGLFSGNIRIDANITGDLNEKIPELVSVKIQTALLIKPGQSILLPVQLFTAKLRDILLTYPQASLNMEFTVFIDPVTTEQGKVTNRLVDLEPARLVIKRPGVKLTRKYLQNRLDSLSRGRQNQRNKIAQLFIGLLMEQHAMANRGPLYKFMYADWMAPLLKSALLYNLADDDWVVKTYTMAAMLSLPMDYELIDTVSENLHDTRWPVRMMAIYLLAKNRSDNFSKVLDWAAKYDSNKLVRDMAVALGAAEPQEQQEENQTVPTDSNTQAPSKEM
;
A
#
# COMPACT_ATOMS: atom_id res chain seq x y z
N MET A 1 18.42 23.55 -27.23
CA MET A 1 17.26 24.16 -27.92
C MET A 1 16.24 24.59 -26.86
N GLN A 2 16.66 25.51 -25.99
CA GLN A 2 16.02 25.79 -24.70
C GLN A 2 15.91 27.30 -24.45
N GLU A 3 15.86 28.11 -25.52
CA GLU A 3 15.85 29.58 -25.41
C GLU A 3 14.88 30.27 -26.40
N LYS A 4 13.83 29.56 -26.84
CA LYS A 4 12.87 30.11 -27.80
C LYS A 4 11.39 29.81 -27.50
N VAL A 5 11.06 29.62 -26.22
CA VAL A 5 9.66 29.40 -25.76
C VAL A 5 9.24 30.37 -24.62
N LYS A 6 10.13 31.24 -24.14
CA LYS A 6 9.80 32.26 -23.11
C LYS A 6 9.22 33.59 -23.66
N GLY A 7 8.77 33.63 -24.91
CA GLY A 7 8.36 34.87 -25.59
C GLY A 7 6.85 35.06 -25.84
N GLU A 8 6.01 34.03 -25.71
CA GLU A 8 4.60 34.09 -26.16
C GLU A 8 3.59 33.58 -25.11
N MET A 9 3.84 33.84 -23.82
CA MET A 9 2.87 33.63 -22.74
C MET A 9 2.66 34.90 -21.90
N ALA A 10 2.50 36.04 -22.56
CA ALA A 10 2.04 37.26 -21.91
C ALA A 10 1.21 38.09 -22.89
N LYS A 11 -0.12 37.83 -22.95
CA LYS A 11 -1.17 38.78 -23.37
C LYS A 11 -2.55 38.11 -23.47
N TRP A 12 -3.15 37.67 -22.37
CA TRP A 12 -4.60 37.43 -22.32
C TRP A 12 -5.14 37.79 -20.93
N THR A 13 -5.50 39.06 -20.75
CA THR A 13 -6.42 39.54 -19.72
C THR A 13 -7.33 40.63 -20.32
N SER A 14 -8.57 40.68 -19.83
CA SER A 14 -9.76 41.45 -20.26
C SER A 14 -10.58 40.77 -21.38
N ALA A 15 -11.81 40.31 -21.11
CA ALA A 15 -13.04 41.05 -20.79
C ALA A 15 -13.54 41.86 -21.98
N ASP A 16 -14.31 41.20 -22.87
CA ASP A 16 -15.67 41.62 -23.22
C ASP A 16 -16.26 40.71 -24.30
N GLY A 17 -17.47 40.24 -24.04
CA GLY A 17 -18.23 39.42 -24.98
C GLY A 17 -18.76 40.26 -26.14
N ARG A 18 -18.50 39.77 -27.36
CA ARG A 18 -19.35 39.93 -28.56
C ARG A 18 -18.75 39.11 -29.70
N PHE A 19 -19.51 38.13 -30.20
CA PHE A 19 -19.26 37.51 -31.50
C PHE A 19 -19.72 38.45 -32.62
N PRO A 20 -19.03 38.43 -33.78
CA PRO A 20 -19.71 38.64 -35.04
C PRO A 20 -19.51 37.48 -36.02
N THR A 21 -20.61 37.18 -36.69
CA THR A 21 -20.80 36.28 -37.82
C THR A 21 -20.24 36.86 -39.12
N GLY A 22 -19.67 36.03 -40.01
CA GLY A 22 -19.43 36.42 -41.41
C GLY A 22 -18.40 35.58 -42.18
N GLU A 23 -18.91 34.72 -43.08
CA GLU A 23 -18.36 34.26 -44.38
C GLU A 23 -16.96 33.59 -44.44
N VAL A 24 -16.81 32.29 -44.69
CA VAL A 24 -17.09 31.51 -45.93
C VAL A 24 -16.36 32.05 -47.18
N LYS A 25 -15.08 31.70 -47.33
CA LYS A 25 -14.51 30.97 -48.49
C LYS A 25 -12.97 31.03 -48.53
N SER A 26 -12.41 29.91 -48.97
CA SER A 26 -11.08 29.74 -49.53
C SER A 26 -9.92 29.68 -48.53
N PHE A 27 -9.46 28.45 -48.24
CA PHE A 27 -8.05 28.07 -48.45
C PHE A 27 -7.94 26.54 -48.32
N ALA A 28 -8.48 25.85 -49.31
CA ALA A 28 -8.12 24.47 -49.59
C ALA A 28 -6.85 24.51 -50.45
N PHE A 29 -5.68 24.44 -49.82
CA PHE A 29 -4.43 23.95 -50.41
C PHE A 29 -3.35 24.02 -49.32
N TRP A 30 -3.05 22.87 -48.72
CA TRP A 30 -1.82 22.44 -48.03
C TRP A 30 -2.19 21.25 -47.13
N LEU A 31 -2.54 20.14 -47.79
CA LEU A 31 -2.73 18.83 -47.16
C LEU A 31 -1.87 17.84 -47.95
N PHE A 32 -0.55 17.94 -47.78
CA PHE A 32 0.42 16.93 -48.18
C PHE A 32 1.65 17.12 -47.29
N THR A 33 1.92 16.11 -46.45
CA THR A 33 3.02 15.95 -45.47
C THR A 33 2.66 16.14 -43.97
N CYS A 34 1.83 15.24 -43.44
CA CYS A 34 1.92 14.80 -42.04
C CYS A 34 1.20 13.43 -41.92
N ALA A 35 1.84 12.39 -42.43
CA ALA A 35 1.40 11.00 -42.28
C ALA A 35 2.58 10.17 -41.80
N PHE A 36 3.14 10.47 -40.63
CA PHE A 36 3.95 9.55 -39.83
C PHE A 36 3.88 10.02 -38.37
N LEU A 37 3.71 9.05 -37.46
CA LEU A 37 3.38 9.16 -36.02
C LEU A 37 1.89 9.01 -35.67
N CYS A 38 1.33 7.87 -36.06
CA CYS A 38 0.26 7.21 -35.31
C CYS A 38 0.82 5.83 -34.92
N PRO A 39 0.92 5.44 -33.63
CA PRO A 39 1.18 4.05 -33.31
C PRO A 39 -0.11 3.29 -33.61
N SER A 40 -0.12 2.58 -34.73
CA SER A 40 -1.16 1.65 -35.15
C SER A 40 -1.31 0.53 -34.13
N LEU A 41 -2.56 0.25 -33.72
CA LEU A 41 -2.95 -0.98 -33.04
C LEU A 41 -2.45 -2.18 -33.84
N ILE A 42 -1.59 -3.01 -33.24
CA ILE A 42 -1.34 -4.38 -33.71
C ILE A 42 -1.47 -5.30 -32.51
N LEU A 43 -2.73 -5.48 -32.05
CA LEU A 43 -3.20 -6.71 -31.42
C LEU A 43 -3.79 -7.68 -32.46
N ALA A 44 -3.51 -7.44 -33.75
CA ALA A 44 -3.92 -8.27 -34.86
C ALA A 44 -2.69 -8.97 -35.44
N GLN A 45 -2.34 -10.14 -34.91
CA GLN A 45 -1.72 -11.15 -35.76
C GLN A 45 -2.82 -11.68 -36.70
N ASP A 46 -2.63 -11.44 -37.99
CA ASP A 46 -3.41 -11.89 -39.16
C ASP A 46 -4.94 -11.87 -39.05
N PHE A 47 -5.51 -10.67 -39.11
CA PHE A 47 -6.89 -10.47 -39.57
C PHE A 47 -6.88 -9.79 -40.94
N SER A 48 -6.62 -10.57 -42.00
CA SER A 48 -6.82 -10.07 -43.37
C SER A 48 -8.19 -10.51 -43.92
N ASN A 49 -8.92 -9.50 -44.40
CA ASN A 49 -10.09 -9.46 -45.28
C ASN A 49 -11.53 -9.79 -44.79
N SER A 50 -12.37 -8.76 -44.98
CA SER A 50 -13.85 -8.65 -45.02
C SER A 50 -14.65 -8.61 -43.70
N ASP A 51 -15.42 -7.52 -43.54
CA ASP A 51 -16.42 -7.22 -42.49
C ASP A 51 -15.95 -6.89 -41.06
N GLN A 52 -15.36 -5.70 -40.88
CA GLN A 52 -15.08 -5.16 -39.55
C GLN A 52 -16.38 -4.66 -38.88
N LEU A 53 -17.04 -5.56 -38.14
CA LEU A 53 -18.25 -5.24 -37.36
C LEU A 53 -17.92 -4.34 -36.17
N PHE A 54 -18.74 -3.30 -35.94
CA PHE A 54 -18.59 -2.36 -34.83
C PHE A 54 -19.87 -2.29 -33.99
N SER A 55 -19.78 -2.59 -32.70
CA SER A 55 -20.90 -2.44 -31.75
C SER A 55 -20.40 -2.37 -30.31
N PRO A 56 -20.15 -1.15 -29.77
CA PRO A 56 -19.77 -0.98 -28.38
C PRO A 56 -20.78 -1.57 -27.39
N SER A 57 -22.05 -1.65 -27.78
CA SER A 57 -23.11 -2.25 -26.95
C SER A 57 -22.94 -3.77 -26.78
N ILE A 58 -22.49 -4.48 -27.81
CA ILE A 58 -22.16 -5.91 -27.73
C ILE A 58 -20.78 -6.10 -27.11
N GLY A 59 -19.80 -5.25 -27.45
CA GLY A 59 -18.49 -5.25 -26.79
C GLY A 59 -18.63 -5.16 -25.27
N GLN A 60 -19.40 -4.19 -24.76
CA GLN A 60 -19.70 -4.08 -23.33
C GLN A 60 -20.37 -5.33 -22.76
N LYS A 61 -21.25 -5.98 -23.52
CA LYS A 61 -21.93 -7.20 -23.07
C LYS A 61 -20.98 -8.40 -23.01
N PHE A 62 -20.04 -8.51 -23.94
CA PHE A 62 -18.98 -9.52 -23.93
C PHE A 62 -17.98 -9.28 -22.80
N TYR A 63 -17.58 -8.03 -22.56
CA TYR A 63 -16.78 -7.67 -21.39
C TYR A 63 -17.46 -8.12 -20.09
N GLU A 64 -18.76 -7.91 -19.95
CA GLU A 64 -19.49 -8.38 -18.77
C GLU A 64 -19.46 -9.89 -18.62
N ILE A 65 -19.62 -10.65 -19.71
CA ILE A 65 -19.51 -12.11 -19.64
C ILE A 65 -18.11 -12.53 -19.21
N ALA A 66 -17.07 -11.91 -19.80
CA ALA A 66 -15.68 -12.16 -19.41
C ALA A 66 -15.43 -11.83 -17.93
N TYR A 67 -15.93 -10.70 -17.45
CA TYR A 67 -15.78 -10.28 -16.06
C TYR A 67 -16.45 -11.26 -15.09
N GLU A 68 -17.66 -11.74 -15.40
CA GLU A 68 -18.34 -12.75 -14.57
C GLU A 68 -17.61 -14.09 -14.57
N LEU A 69 -17.04 -14.51 -15.72
CA LEU A 69 -16.24 -15.73 -15.80
C LEU A 69 -14.98 -15.63 -14.94
N ALA A 70 -14.25 -14.51 -15.07
CA ALA A 70 -12.98 -14.23 -14.41
C ALA A 70 -13.07 -14.11 -12.87
N ASN A 71 -14.28 -13.86 -12.35
CA ASN A 71 -14.55 -13.64 -10.93
C ASN A 71 -15.57 -14.65 -10.35
N SER A 72 -15.81 -15.76 -11.04
CA SER A 72 -16.72 -16.81 -10.55
C SER A 72 -16.10 -17.63 -9.41
N GLU A 73 -16.90 -18.29 -8.55
CA GLU A 73 -16.36 -19.14 -7.46
C GLU A 73 -15.63 -20.39 -8.00
N ASP A 74 -16.02 -20.88 -9.17
CA ASP A 74 -15.42 -22.04 -9.84
C ASP A 74 -14.44 -21.62 -10.97
N VAL A 75 -13.49 -20.72 -10.69
CA VAL A 75 -12.46 -20.36 -11.69
C VAL A 75 -11.66 -21.61 -12.06
N ASN A 76 -11.59 -21.90 -13.35
CA ASN A 76 -10.71 -22.92 -13.91
C ASN A 76 -10.14 -22.43 -15.25
N GLU A 77 -9.11 -23.10 -15.73
CA GLU A 77 -8.36 -22.69 -16.93
C GLU A 77 -9.26 -22.53 -18.17
N SER A 78 -10.23 -23.43 -18.36
CA SER A 78 -11.19 -23.34 -19.46
C SER A 78 -12.05 -22.06 -19.39
N ARG A 79 -12.47 -21.63 -18.19
CA ARG A 79 -13.21 -20.37 -18.01
C ARG A 79 -12.33 -19.13 -18.23
N ASP A 80 -11.07 -19.18 -17.83
CA ASP A 80 -10.13 -18.09 -18.10
C ASP A 80 -9.88 -17.91 -19.60
N GLU A 81 -9.71 -19.01 -20.35
CA GLU A 81 -9.63 -18.99 -21.81
C GLU A 81 -10.91 -18.41 -22.44
N GLN A 82 -12.10 -18.84 -21.98
CA GLN A 82 -13.37 -18.26 -22.45
C GLN A 82 -13.43 -16.74 -22.19
N ALA A 83 -13.00 -16.30 -21.01
CA ALA A 83 -12.96 -14.88 -20.65
C ALA A 83 -11.99 -14.10 -21.56
N ILE A 84 -10.79 -14.62 -21.82
CA ILE A 84 -9.80 -14.02 -22.74
C ILE A 84 -10.39 -13.86 -24.15
N VAL A 85 -11.09 -14.88 -24.66
CA VAL A 85 -11.74 -14.79 -25.99
C VAL A 85 -12.85 -13.75 -26.00
N PHE A 86 -13.66 -13.63 -24.92
CA PHE A 86 -14.67 -12.57 -24.82
C PHE A 86 -14.07 -11.15 -24.71
N LEU A 87 -12.94 -10.98 -24.02
CA LEU A 87 -12.22 -9.70 -24.00
C LEU A 87 -11.64 -9.37 -25.38
N SER A 88 -11.11 -10.37 -26.09
CA SER A 88 -10.62 -10.20 -27.47
C SER A 88 -11.76 -9.83 -28.43
N ALA A 89 -12.92 -10.47 -28.27
CA ALA A 89 -14.14 -10.13 -28.99
C ALA A 89 -14.66 -8.72 -28.65
N THR A 90 -14.46 -8.26 -27.41
CA THR A 90 -14.76 -6.89 -27.00
C THR A 90 -13.87 -5.90 -27.76
N ALA A 91 -12.56 -6.12 -27.78
CA ALA A 91 -11.60 -5.28 -28.50
C ALA A 91 -11.91 -5.22 -30.01
N ALA A 92 -12.33 -6.34 -30.60
CA ALA A 92 -12.70 -6.42 -32.01
C ALA A 92 -13.97 -5.61 -32.36
N LEU A 93 -14.91 -5.49 -31.42
CA LEU A 93 -16.19 -4.78 -31.61
C LEU A 93 -16.17 -3.32 -31.16
N ASP A 94 -15.20 -2.97 -30.31
CA ASP A 94 -14.95 -1.63 -29.81
C ASP A 94 -13.44 -1.36 -29.70
N SER A 95 -12.89 -0.75 -30.75
CA SER A 95 -11.46 -0.41 -30.80
C SER A 95 -11.03 0.63 -29.75
N GLY A 96 -11.98 1.29 -29.07
CA GLY A 96 -11.72 2.24 -27.99
C GLY A 96 -11.72 1.62 -26.59
N ALA A 97 -11.90 0.30 -26.47
CA ALA A 97 -12.12 -0.40 -25.22
C ALA A 97 -10.85 -0.59 -24.35
N ASN A 98 -10.06 0.45 -24.12
CA ASN A 98 -8.83 0.38 -23.29
C ASN A 98 -9.09 -0.06 -21.85
N TYR A 99 -10.34 0.05 -21.38
CA TYR A 99 -10.76 -0.40 -20.05
C TYR A 99 -10.62 -1.92 -19.84
N ILE A 100 -10.46 -2.71 -20.91
CA ILE A 100 -10.27 -4.17 -20.80
C ILE A 100 -8.83 -4.58 -20.49
N LEU A 101 -7.85 -3.71 -20.76
CA LEU A 101 -6.42 -4.05 -20.67
C LEU A 101 -6.01 -4.60 -19.30
N PRO A 102 -6.43 -4.01 -18.15
CA PRO A 102 -6.07 -4.54 -16.84
C PRO A 102 -6.58 -5.97 -16.61
N ASP A 103 -7.83 -6.23 -17.01
CA ASP A 103 -8.47 -7.54 -16.82
C ASP A 103 -7.87 -8.58 -17.77
N MET A 104 -7.54 -8.18 -19.01
CA MET A 104 -6.82 -9.04 -19.97
C MET A 104 -5.44 -9.45 -19.43
N ILE A 105 -4.66 -8.50 -18.93
CA ILE A 105 -3.35 -8.78 -18.32
C ILE A 105 -3.52 -9.75 -17.15
N LYS A 106 -4.44 -9.47 -16.21
CA LYS A 106 -4.68 -10.34 -15.06
C LYS A 106 -5.03 -11.77 -15.46
N LEU A 107 -5.87 -11.96 -16.48
CA LEU A 107 -6.28 -13.29 -16.96
C LEU A 107 -5.14 -14.03 -17.65
N THR A 108 -4.44 -13.38 -18.59
CA THR A 108 -3.32 -14.00 -19.31
C THR A 108 -2.18 -14.43 -18.38
N CYS A 109 -1.98 -13.74 -17.25
CA CYS A 109 -0.98 -14.09 -16.25
C CYS A 109 -1.42 -15.19 -15.26
N ARG A 110 -2.69 -15.60 -15.23
CA ARG A 110 -3.19 -16.67 -14.35
C ARG A 110 -3.02 -18.07 -14.94
N ASN A 111 -2.91 -18.20 -16.27
CA ASN A 111 -2.92 -19.49 -16.96
C ASN A 111 -1.49 -20.09 -17.11
N SER A 112 -1.31 -21.35 -16.70
CA SER A 112 0.00 -22.04 -16.67
C SER A 112 0.31 -22.92 -17.88
N GLU A 113 -0.66 -23.30 -18.73
CA GLU A 113 -0.41 -24.20 -19.87
C GLU A 113 -0.12 -23.49 -21.19
N ARG A 114 -0.71 -22.30 -21.43
CA ARG A 114 -0.44 -21.46 -22.60
C ARG A 114 0.58 -20.37 -22.29
N ASN A 115 1.56 -20.21 -23.17
CA ASN A 115 2.53 -19.13 -23.07
C ASN A 115 1.98 -17.84 -23.67
N TYR A 116 1.59 -16.90 -22.81
CA TYR A 116 1.08 -15.58 -23.18
C TYR A 116 2.16 -14.49 -23.17
N SER A 117 3.45 -14.84 -23.12
CA SER A 117 4.53 -13.87 -22.89
C SER A 117 4.54 -12.72 -23.90
N GLU A 118 4.41 -12.99 -25.20
CA GLU A 118 4.38 -11.95 -26.23
C GLU A 118 3.14 -11.04 -26.09
N THR A 119 1.98 -11.66 -25.85
CA THR A 119 0.71 -10.94 -25.62
C THR A 119 0.81 -10.02 -24.41
N VAL A 120 1.33 -10.51 -23.28
CA VAL A 120 1.49 -9.72 -22.05
C VAL A 120 2.45 -8.55 -22.28
N GLN A 121 3.57 -8.74 -22.99
CA GLN A 121 4.47 -7.64 -23.33
C GLN A 121 3.79 -6.56 -24.17
N HIS A 122 2.99 -6.96 -25.16
CA HIS A 122 2.22 -6.01 -25.98
C HIS A 122 1.14 -5.28 -25.16
N LEU A 123 0.42 -5.99 -24.29
CA LEU A 123 -0.58 -5.40 -23.41
C LEU A 123 0.06 -4.37 -22.45
N LEU A 124 1.21 -4.68 -21.86
CA LEU A 124 1.96 -3.75 -21.00
C LEU A 124 2.37 -2.47 -21.75
N ALA A 125 2.83 -2.59 -23.01
CA ALA A 125 3.23 -1.43 -23.79
C ALA A 125 2.09 -0.40 -23.99
N ASN A 126 0.85 -0.88 -24.06
CA ASN A 126 -0.35 -0.06 -24.22
C ASN A 126 -1.02 0.32 -22.90
N TYR A 127 -0.81 -0.46 -21.84
CA TYR A 127 -1.42 -0.25 -20.52
C TYR A 127 -0.63 0.70 -19.62
N VAL A 128 0.71 0.64 -19.68
CA VAL A 128 1.57 1.41 -18.78
C VAL A 128 1.58 2.88 -19.17
N ASP A 129 1.08 3.72 -18.26
CA ASP A 129 1.17 5.17 -18.23
C ASP A 129 1.43 5.68 -16.78
N GLU A 130 1.38 6.99 -16.56
CA GLU A 130 1.61 7.61 -15.25
C GLU A 130 0.60 7.16 -14.17
N SER A 131 -0.60 6.73 -14.58
CA SER A 131 -1.74 6.36 -13.73
C SER A 131 -2.04 4.86 -13.70
N ALA A 132 -1.24 4.05 -14.37
CA ALA A 132 -1.42 2.60 -14.44
C ALA A 132 -1.41 1.97 -13.05
N ASP A 133 -2.27 0.97 -12.84
CA ASP A 133 -2.30 0.20 -11.60
C ASP A 133 -1.08 -0.71 -11.54
N LEU A 134 -0.13 -0.37 -10.68
CA LEU A 134 1.15 -1.08 -10.59
C LEU A 134 0.99 -2.51 -10.08
N GLU A 135 -0.10 -2.83 -9.37
CA GLU A 135 -0.40 -4.22 -9.00
C GLU A 135 -0.65 -5.11 -10.22
N VAL A 136 -1.22 -4.56 -11.30
CA VAL A 136 -1.41 -5.27 -12.56
C VAL A 136 -0.07 -5.44 -13.28
N VAL A 137 0.73 -4.38 -13.30
CA VAL A 137 2.06 -4.41 -13.94
C VAL A 137 2.99 -5.40 -13.24
N ARG A 138 3.04 -5.42 -11.90
CA ARG A 138 3.86 -6.38 -11.13
C ARG A 138 3.47 -7.82 -11.39
N LYS A 139 2.17 -8.12 -11.48
CA LYS A 139 1.69 -9.46 -11.82
C LYS A 139 2.21 -9.89 -13.20
N ALA A 140 2.17 -8.99 -14.17
CA ALA A 140 2.68 -9.24 -15.51
C ALA A 140 4.20 -9.41 -15.55
N VAL A 141 4.96 -8.54 -14.87
CA VAL A 141 6.43 -8.65 -14.79
C VAL A 141 6.83 -9.97 -14.12
N ARG A 142 6.18 -10.33 -13.00
CA ARG A 142 6.41 -11.60 -12.31
C ARG A 142 6.15 -12.79 -13.24
N TYR A 143 4.98 -12.83 -13.87
CA TYR A 143 4.63 -13.87 -14.84
C TYR A 143 5.70 -14.02 -15.92
N LEU A 144 6.12 -12.92 -16.55
CA LEU A 144 7.13 -12.96 -17.61
C LEU A 144 8.51 -13.44 -17.12
N LEU A 145 8.90 -13.11 -15.89
CA LEU A 145 10.16 -13.58 -15.30
C LEU A 145 10.13 -15.07 -14.94
N GLU A 146 8.97 -15.58 -14.52
CA GLU A 146 8.74 -16.99 -14.19
C GLU A 146 8.81 -17.89 -15.43
N GLN A 147 8.50 -17.36 -16.63
CA GLN A 147 8.64 -18.09 -17.90
C GLN A 147 10.09 -18.27 -18.37
N LEU A 148 11.04 -17.57 -17.75
CA LEU A 148 12.44 -17.58 -18.16
C LEU A 148 13.26 -18.51 -17.26
N ASN A 149 14.12 -19.32 -17.87
CA ASN A 149 14.90 -20.34 -17.17
C ASN A 149 16.33 -19.90 -16.83
N SER A 150 16.78 -18.77 -17.35
CA SER A 150 18.14 -18.26 -17.13
C SER A 150 18.13 -16.84 -16.60
N ARG A 151 19.18 -16.51 -15.85
CA ARG A 151 19.38 -15.19 -15.27
C ARG A 151 19.60 -14.13 -16.37
N GLU A 152 20.37 -14.48 -17.40
CA GLU A 152 20.69 -13.62 -18.54
C GLU A 152 19.43 -13.22 -19.31
N GLN A 153 18.49 -14.15 -19.51
CA GLN A 153 17.21 -13.83 -20.13
C GLN A 153 16.38 -12.87 -19.28
N ARG A 154 16.35 -13.05 -17.96
CA ARG A 154 15.64 -12.14 -17.04
C ARG A 154 16.22 -10.73 -17.09
N GLU A 155 17.54 -10.62 -17.10
CA GLU A 155 18.26 -9.34 -17.23
C GLU A 155 17.94 -8.65 -18.56
N GLN A 156 17.96 -9.39 -19.68
CA GLN A 156 17.59 -8.87 -21.00
C GLN A 156 16.13 -8.40 -21.06
N LEU A 157 15.21 -9.18 -20.48
CA LEU A 157 13.79 -8.82 -20.41
C LEU A 157 13.58 -7.53 -19.62
N LEU A 158 14.16 -7.44 -18.42
CA LEU A 158 14.02 -6.27 -17.55
C LEU A 158 14.67 -5.02 -18.16
N ALA A 159 15.85 -5.14 -18.75
CA ALA A 159 16.51 -4.04 -19.46
C ALA A 159 15.69 -3.59 -20.68
N GLY A 160 15.09 -4.54 -21.41
CA GLY A 160 14.17 -4.27 -22.52
C GLY A 160 12.90 -3.54 -22.05
N MET A 161 12.31 -3.97 -20.92
CA MET A 161 11.17 -3.29 -20.31
C MET A 161 11.53 -1.87 -19.87
N LEU A 162 12.64 -1.68 -19.16
CA LEU A 162 13.09 -0.35 -18.74
C LEU A 162 13.35 0.57 -19.95
N LYS A 163 13.84 0.03 -21.06
CA LYS A 163 14.02 0.79 -22.30
C LYS A 163 12.70 1.20 -22.96
N ASN A 164 11.70 0.30 -22.98
CA ASN A 164 10.46 0.49 -23.74
C ASN A 164 9.34 1.16 -22.92
N LEU A 165 9.34 0.94 -21.61
CA LEU A 165 8.35 1.44 -20.65
C LEU A 165 8.92 2.58 -19.79
N GLY A 166 10.26 2.73 -19.77
CA GLY A 166 10.95 3.70 -18.94
C GLY A 166 10.47 5.13 -19.11
N GLY A 167 10.41 5.89 -18.01
CA GLY A 167 9.99 7.29 -17.99
C GLY A 167 8.48 7.50 -18.10
N LYS A 168 7.69 6.44 -18.37
CA LYS A 168 6.22 6.51 -18.33
C LYS A 168 5.69 6.52 -16.89
N ASN A 169 6.37 5.83 -15.97
CA ASN A 169 5.99 5.74 -14.57
C ASN A 169 7.22 5.55 -13.68
N LYS A 170 7.54 6.54 -12.84
CA LYS A 170 8.75 6.52 -12.01
C LYS A 170 8.79 5.40 -10.98
N THR A 171 7.64 4.99 -10.45
CA THR A 171 7.58 3.88 -9.50
C THR A 171 7.91 2.57 -10.20
N LEU A 172 7.44 2.37 -11.43
CA LEU A 172 7.83 1.22 -12.25
C LEU A 172 9.32 1.25 -12.60
N ASP A 173 9.86 2.40 -12.97
CA ASP A 173 11.29 2.57 -13.26
C ASP A 173 12.14 2.16 -12.04
N SER A 174 11.71 2.60 -10.85
CA SER A 174 12.31 2.21 -9.58
C SER A 174 12.26 0.70 -9.33
N GLU A 175 11.09 0.07 -9.51
CA GLU A 175 10.92 -1.38 -9.31
C GLU A 175 11.77 -2.21 -10.28
N LEU A 176 11.80 -1.84 -11.57
CA LEU A 176 12.60 -2.50 -12.59
C LEU A 176 14.11 -2.34 -12.32
N ALA A 177 14.54 -1.14 -11.92
CA ALA A 177 15.92 -0.88 -11.53
C ALA A 177 16.31 -1.70 -10.27
N THR A 178 15.42 -1.84 -9.28
CA THR A 178 15.66 -2.72 -8.13
C THR A 178 15.87 -4.17 -8.56
N LEU A 179 15.02 -4.70 -9.44
CA LEU A 179 15.17 -6.07 -9.94
C LEU A 179 16.48 -6.28 -10.71
N LEU A 180 16.88 -5.32 -11.56
CA LEU A 180 18.17 -5.35 -12.25
C LEU A 180 19.35 -5.27 -11.26
N GLY A 181 19.25 -4.44 -10.23
CA GLY A 181 20.25 -4.35 -9.16
C GLY A 181 20.42 -5.65 -8.39
N LEU A 182 19.32 -6.35 -8.08
CA LEU A 182 19.37 -7.67 -7.44
C LEU A 182 20.09 -8.70 -8.33
N LEU A 183 19.77 -8.76 -9.62
CA LEU A 183 20.47 -9.64 -10.56
C LEU A 183 21.96 -9.27 -10.65
N ALA A 184 22.32 -7.98 -10.73
CA ALA A 184 23.72 -7.55 -10.73
C ALA A 184 24.46 -8.00 -9.44
N ALA A 185 23.83 -7.85 -8.26
CA ALA A 185 24.38 -8.29 -6.99
C ALA A 185 24.60 -9.82 -6.93
N GLU A 186 23.68 -10.61 -7.49
CA GLU A 186 23.85 -12.07 -7.64
C GLU A 186 25.08 -12.44 -8.50
N LYS A 187 25.58 -11.51 -9.35
CA LYS A 187 26.82 -11.70 -10.14
C LYS A 187 28.09 -11.32 -9.38
N ALA A 188 27.96 -10.80 -8.16
CA ALA A 188 28.98 -10.01 -7.50
C ALA A 188 29.43 -8.77 -8.32
N ASP A 189 28.57 -8.23 -9.20
CA ASP A 189 28.80 -6.95 -9.89
C ASP A 189 28.22 -5.81 -9.03
N PHE A 190 28.90 -5.54 -7.91
CA PHE A 190 28.41 -4.63 -6.88
C PHE A 190 28.39 -3.16 -7.32
N ASP A 191 29.26 -2.75 -8.26
CA ASP A 191 29.27 -1.38 -8.80
C ASP A 191 28.00 -1.12 -9.62
N THR A 192 27.64 -2.07 -10.49
CA THR A 192 26.41 -2.01 -11.28
C THR A 192 25.17 -2.13 -10.37
N ALA A 193 25.20 -3.04 -9.39
CA ALA A 193 24.11 -3.17 -8.42
C ALA A 193 23.86 -1.88 -7.64
N THR A 194 24.94 -1.26 -7.12
CA THR A 194 24.87 0.01 -6.40
C THR A 194 24.29 1.12 -7.28
N SER A 195 24.72 1.20 -8.54
CA SER A 195 24.19 2.19 -9.50
C SER A 195 22.69 2.01 -9.73
N TYR A 196 22.23 0.77 -9.90
CA TYR A 196 20.80 0.48 -10.06
C TYR A 196 19.99 0.78 -8.80
N PHE A 197 20.46 0.39 -7.62
CA PHE A 197 19.73 0.68 -6.39
C PHE A 197 19.68 2.19 -6.09
N MET A 198 20.76 2.94 -6.40
CA MET A 198 20.76 4.41 -6.29
C MET A 198 19.76 5.04 -7.25
N SER A 199 19.71 4.58 -8.51
CA SER A 199 18.70 5.03 -9.47
C SER A 199 17.30 4.73 -8.95
N ALA A 200 17.05 3.49 -8.51
CA ALA A 200 15.76 3.06 -8.00
C ALA A 200 15.29 3.93 -6.82
N TYR A 201 16.18 4.19 -5.86
CA TYR A 201 15.86 5.03 -4.70
C TYR A 201 15.63 6.51 -5.07
N ASN A 202 16.31 7.02 -6.10
CA ASN A 202 16.08 8.38 -6.59
C ASN A 202 14.76 8.52 -7.36
N ASP A 203 14.35 7.50 -8.11
CA ASP A 203 13.08 7.48 -8.83
C ASP A 203 11.89 7.34 -7.89
N ASN A 204 12.05 6.58 -6.80
CA ASN A 204 11.07 6.44 -5.72
C ASN A 204 11.76 6.34 -4.35
N LYS A 205 11.68 7.43 -3.58
CA LYS A 205 12.25 7.53 -2.23
C LYS A 205 11.57 6.62 -1.19
N TYR A 206 10.41 6.05 -1.51
CA TYR A 206 9.70 5.04 -0.71
C TYR A 206 10.06 3.60 -1.10
N ASN A 207 10.98 3.38 -2.05
CA ASN A 207 11.46 2.04 -2.37
C ASN A 207 12.41 1.54 -1.27
N ARG A 208 11.82 0.94 -0.24
CA ARG A 208 12.52 0.41 0.93
C ARG A 208 13.53 -0.68 0.58
N LEU A 209 13.20 -1.58 -0.35
CA LEU A 209 14.09 -2.65 -0.76
C LEU A 209 15.36 -2.12 -1.43
N ALA A 210 15.22 -1.13 -2.33
CA ALA A 210 16.37 -0.48 -2.94
C ALA A 210 17.26 0.19 -1.89
N TYR A 211 16.65 0.90 -0.94
CA TYR A 211 17.38 1.56 0.15
C TYR A 211 18.14 0.56 1.05
N GLU A 212 17.47 -0.51 1.50
CA GLU A 212 18.07 -1.55 2.33
C GLU A 212 19.26 -2.21 1.62
N LYS A 213 19.14 -2.47 0.31
CA LYS A 213 20.23 -3.05 -0.49
C LYS A 213 21.39 -2.07 -0.71
N LEU A 214 21.14 -0.77 -0.79
CA LEU A 214 22.21 0.23 -0.79
C LEU A 214 22.98 0.24 0.52
N VAL A 215 22.27 0.24 1.65
CA VAL A 215 22.88 0.23 2.99
C VAL A 215 23.72 -1.05 3.19
N GLU A 216 23.25 -2.20 2.68
CA GLU A 216 23.98 -3.46 2.75
C GLU A 216 25.29 -3.43 1.94
N LEU A 217 25.28 -2.86 0.73
CA LEU A 217 26.44 -2.87 -0.17
C LEU A 217 27.45 -1.76 0.12
N VAL A 218 26.99 -0.55 0.45
CA VAL A 218 27.84 0.64 0.59
C VAL A 218 27.49 1.45 1.86
N PRO A 219 27.53 0.83 3.06
CA PRO A 219 27.14 1.50 4.30
C PRO A 219 27.95 2.77 4.60
N GLU A 220 29.21 2.81 4.18
CA GLU A 220 30.11 3.96 4.36
C GLU A 220 29.76 5.15 3.45
N GLN A 221 28.99 4.92 2.37
CA GLN A 221 28.54 5.98 1.44
C GLN A 221 27.17 6.56 1.83
N ILE A 222 26.50 5.97 2.84
CA ILE A 222 25.20 6.47 3.32
C ILE A 222 25.44 7.67 4.23
N GLU A 223 25.33 8.86 3.65
CA GLU A 223 25.42 10.12 4.36
C GLU A 223 24.36 10.22 5.47
N PRO A 224 24.66 10.83 6.63
CA PRO A 224 23.71 10.95 7.73
C PRO A 224 22.39 11.64 7.34
N VAL A 225 22.45 12.60 6.41
CA VAL A 225 21.26 13.27 5.86
C VAL A 225 20.34 12.29 5.14
N MET A 226 20.91 11.39 4.33
CA MET A 226 20.15 10.41 3.55
C MET A 226 19.44 9.40 4.45
N TYR A 227 20.11 8.95 5.52
CA TYR A 227 19.48 8.05 6.50
C TYR A 227 18.37 8.73 7.28
N LEU A 228 18.57 9.98 7.70
CA LEU A 228 17.55 10.74 8.42
C LEU A 228 16.35 11.10 7.52
N GLU A 229 16.58 11.41 6.25
CA GLU A 229 15.53 11.59 5.23
C GLU A 229 14.72 10.31 5.03
N HIS A 230 15.38 9.14 4.91
CA HIS A 230 14.71 7.85 4.78
C HIS A 230 13.80 7.55 5.97
N LEU A 231 14.29 7.72 7.20
CA LEU A 231 13.47 7.54 8.42
C LEU A 231 12.28 8.50 8.46
N ARG A 232 12.47 9.75 8.01
CA ARG A 232 11.37 10.73 7.95
C ARG A 232 10.31 10.37 6.91
N LEU A 233 10.71 9.85 5.75
CA LEU A 233 9.79 9.35 4.73
C LEU A 233 9.02 8.14 5.23
N ALA A 234 9.69 7.19 5.89
CA ALA A 234 9.05 6.02 6.49
C ALA A 234 8.01 6.42 7.56
N LEU A 235 8.31 7.45 8.36
CA LEU A 235 7.34 8.00 9.32
C LEU A 235 6.11 8.60 8.62
N GLY A 236 6.29 9.25 7.46
CA GLY A 236 5.18 9.76 6.66
C GLY A 236 4.37 8.65 5.95
N GLU A 237 5.05 7.58 5.53
CA GLU A 237 4.43 6.39 4.94
C GLU A 237 3.51 5.67 5.94
N ASN A 238 3.99 5.47 7.17
CA ASN A 238 3.20 4.92 8.26
C ASN A 238 3.33 5.76 9.55
N PRO A 239 2.41 6.72 9.77
CA PRO A 239 2.39 7.55 10.97
C PRO A 239 2.15 6.78 12.28
N LEU A 240 1.76 5.50 12.20
CA LEU A 240 1.53 4.65 13.37
C LEU A 240 2.74 3.77 13.74
N ASP A 241 3.84 3.86 12.98
CA ASP A 241 5.05 3.08 13.24
C ASP A 241 5.91 3.74 14.34
N MET A 242 5.77 3.20 15.56
CA MET A 242 6.48 3.69 16.74
C MET A 242 8.00 3.43 16.65
N ASP A 243 8.42 2.36 16.00
CA ASP A 243 9.84 2.00 15.90
C ASP A 243 10.54 2.96 14.94
N VAL A 244 9.91 3.30 13.81
CA VAL A 244 10.42 4.31 12.88
C VAL A 244 10.45 5.71 13.51
N ALA A 245 9.39 6.11 14.21
CA ALA A 245 9.35 7.39 14.92
C ALA A 245 10.48 7.50 15.96
N LEU A 246 10.70 6.43 16.72
CA LEU A 246 11.76 6.35 17.71
C LEU A 246 13.15 6.36 17.08
N ALA A 247 13.37 5.59 16.01
CA ALA A 247 14.63 5.56 15.28
C ALA A 247 14.98 6.95 14.71
N PHE A 248 13.98 7.66 14.16
CA PHE A 248 14.15 9.03 13.68
C PHE A 248 14.57 9.98 14.81
N ALA A 249 13.90 9.91 15.97
CA ALA A 249 14.22 10.74 17.14
C ALA A 249 15.64 10.46 17.67
N GLN A 250 15.99 9.18 17.85
CA GLN A 250 17.29 8.75 18.37
C GLN A 250 18.43 9.10 17.42
N TYR A 251 18.23 8.93 16.11
CA TYR A 251 19.25 9.28 15.12
C TYR A 251 19.45 10.80 15.05
N ALA A 252 18.37 11.59 15.08
CA ALA A 252 18.47 13.05 15.18
C ALA A 252 19.21 13.48 16.46
N GLU A 253 18.94 12.85 17.60
CA GLU A 253 19.62 13.12 18.88
C GLU A 253 21.12 12.79 18.79
N ARG A 254 21.50 11.66 18.19
CA ARG A 254 22.89 11.26 17.96
C ARG A 254 23.64 12.27 17.09
N LEU A 255 22.95 12.85 16.10
CA LEU A 255 23.48 13.94 15.26
C LEU A 255 23.42 15.33 15.94
N GLN A 256 22.98 15.40 17.20
CA GLN A 256 22.85 16.64 17.98
C GLN A 256 21.81 17.63 17.42
N LEU A 257 20.89 17.13 16.59
CA LEU A 257 19.72 17.85 16.07
C LEU A 257 18.61 17.88 17.14
N TYR A 258 18.94 18.38 18.33
CA TYR A 258 18.10 18.24 19.54
C TYR A 258 16.70 18.82 19.41
N GLN A 259 16.52 19.83 18.55
CA GLN A 259 15.19 20.38 18.30
C GLN A 259 14.32 19.39 17.53
N ILE A 260 14.85 18.76 16.48
CA ILE A 260 14.17 17.74 15.68
C ILE A 260 13.89 16.52 16.57
N ALA A 261 14.89 16.08 17.33
CA ALA A 261 14.75 14.97 18.28
C ALA A 261 13.67 15.25 19.34
N ALA A 262 13.65 16.46 19.91
CA ALA A 262 12.63 16.85 20.88
C ALA A 262 11.23 16.80 20.28
N ASP A 263 11.02 17.35 19.07
CA ASP A 263 9.73 17.32 18.40
C ASP A 263 9.32 15.88 18.03
N ALA A 264 10.27 15.03 17.63
CA ALA A 264 10.04 13.61 17.34
C ALA A 264 9.70 12.79 18.60
N TYR A 265 10.33 13.04 19.74
CA TYR A 265 9.95 12.39 20.99
C TYR A 265 8.57 12.85 21.49
N GLU A 266 8.17 14.10 21.26
CA GLU A 266 6.78 14.54 21.51
C GLU A 266 5.80 13.78 20.60
N TYR A 267 6.14 13.60 19.32
CA TYR A 267 5.37 12.75 18.40
C TYR A 267 5.23 11.31 18.94
N CYS A 268 6.33 10.69 19.39
CA CYS A 268 6.31 9.35 19.99
C CYS A 268 5.42 9.30 21.25
N VAL A 269 5.40 10.35 22.06
CA VAL A 269 4.52 10.44 23.24
C VAL A 269 3.06 10.43 22.83
N ASP A 270 2.68 11.22 21.83
CA ASP A 270 1.30 11.30 21.38
C ASP A 270 0.86 10.02 20.66
N LEU A 271 1.74 9.42 19.86
CA LEU A 271 1.52 8.10 19.26
C LEU A 271 1.39 7.00 20.33
N PHE A 272 2.22 7.01 21.39
CA PHE A 272 2.11 6.04 22.49
C PHE A 272 0.75 6.15 23.19
N LYS A 273 0.30 7.37 23.51
CA LYS A 273 -1.01 7.58 24.13
C LYS A 273 -2.14 7.08 23.24
N PHE A 274 -1.99 7.22 21.92
CA PHE A 274 -2.97 6.75 20.95
C PHE A 274 -3.01 5.21 20.88
N LEU A 275 -1.85 4.55 20.75
CA LEU A 275 -1.75 3.10 20.65
C LEU A 275 -2.04 2.39 21.98
N HIS A 276 -1.75 3.05 23.10
CA HIS A 276 -1.84 2.48 24.46
C HIS A 276 -2.53 3.43 25.44
N PRO A 277 -3.82 3.78 25.23
CA PRO A 277 -4.51 4.83 25.99
C PRO A 277 -4.64 4.54 27.49
N SER A 278 -4.57 3.26 27.87
CA SER A 278 -4.65 2.81 29.27
C SER A 278 -3.29 2.65 29.95
N GLN A 279 -2.17 2.79 29.23
CA GLN A 279 -0.83 2.59 29.79
C GLN A 279 -0.15 3.94 30.09
N PRO A 280 0.58 4.05 31.22
CA PRO A 280 1.38 5.23 31.49
C PRO A 280 2.57 5.31 30.51
N ILE A 281 2.96 6.53 30.15
CA ILE A 281 4.13 6.75 29.30
C ILE A 281 5.39 6.15 29.96
N PRO A 282 6.22 5.37 29.23
CA PRO A 282 7.43 4.75 29.78
C PRO A 282 8.48 5.77 30.27
N ASP A 283 9.26 5.41 31.29
CA ASP A 283 10.31 6.28 31.87
C ASP A 283 11.35 6.71 30.85
N TRP A 284 11.79 5.78 30.00
CA TRP A 284 12.81 6.05 28.98
C TRP A 284 12.36 7.13 27.99
N LEU A 285 11.06 7.22 27.69
CA LEU A 285 10.53 8.22 26.77
C LEU A 285 10.50 9.62 27.41
N TYR A 286 10.19 9.70 28.72
CA TYR A 286 10.36 10.95 29.48
C TYR A 286 11.83 11.40 29.54
N LEU A 287 12.76 10.47 29.76
CA LEU A 287 14.20 10.76 29.82
C LEU A 287 14.72 11.29 28.47
N SER A 288 14.40 10.61 27.38
CA SER A 288 14.85 11.03 26.03
C SER A 288 14.27 12.40 25.65
N ARG A 289 12.97 12.59 25.92
CA ARG A 289 12.26 13.87 25.72
C ARG A 289 12.87 15.00 26.55
N ILE A 290 13.15 14.79 27.84
CA ILE A 290 13.70 15.86 28.69
C ILE A 290 15.14 16.22 28.32
N ILE A 291 15.97 15.24 27.93
CA ILE A 291 17.36 15.45 27.49
C ILE A 291 17.41 16.25 26.18
N SER A 292 16.59 15.89 25.18
CA SER A 292 16.51 16.62 23.92
C SER A 292 16.01 18.06 24.12
N ASN A 293 15.00 18.27 24.98
CA ASN A 293 14.52 19.60 25.33
C ASN A 293 15.54 20.42 26.13
N TYR A 294 16.35 19.79 26.97
CA TYR A 294 17.41 20.43 27.76
C TYR A 294 18.50 21.03 26.88
N ASN A 295 18.94 20.27 25.88
CA ASN A 295 19.96 20.69 24.93
C ASN A 295 19.44 21.70 23.89
N THR A 296 18.12 21.83 23.77
CA THR A 296 17.47 22.80 22.90
C THR A 296 17.23 24.12 23.61
N LYS A 297 17.98 25.18 23.24
CA LYS A 297 17.93 26.50 23.92
C LYS A 297 16.52 27.05 24.11
N ARG A 298 15.66 26.97 23.10
CA ARG A 298 14.27 27.48 23.16
C ARG A 298 13.33 26.63 24.01
N ASN A 299 13.66 25.36 24.26
CA ASN A 299 12.78 24.40 24.95
C ASN A 299 13.17 24.11 26.40
N ARG A 300 14.23 24.71 26.95
CA ARG A 300 14.68 24.44 28.34
C ARG A 300 13.58 24.62 29.40
N HIS A 301 12.63 25.53 29.17
CA HIS A 301 11.48 25.69 30.05
C HIS A 301 10.53 24.47 30.05
N LYS A 302 10.42 23.76 28.92
CA LYS A 302 9.63 22.53 28.80
C LYS A 302 10.16 21.42 29.70
N CYS A 303 11.47 21.39 30.02
CA CYS A 303 12.02 20.42 30.98
C CYS A 303 11.32 20.47 32.34
N LEU A 304 10.93 21.67 32.78
CA LEU A 304 10.19 21.87 34.04
C LEU A 304 8.76 21.32 33.95
N GLN A 305 8.12 21.51 32.79
CA GLN A 305 6.80 20.95 32.50
C GLN A 305 6.85 19.43 32.48
N ILE A 306 7.82 18.83 31.78
CA ILE A 306 8.02 17.38 31.69
C ILE A 306 8.21 16.77 33.08
N ALA A 307 9.07 17.36 33.91
CA ALA A 307 9.26 16.89 35.28
C ALA A 307 7.99 17.06 36.13
N SER A 308 7.23 18.13 35.93
CA SER A 308 5.93 18.32 36.59
C SER A 308 4.89 17.27 36.17
N GLU A 309 4.75 17.00 34.87
CA GLU A 309 3.89 15.94 34.32
C GLU A 309 4.25 14.59 34.93
N PHE A 310 5.55 14.28 35.00
CA PHE A 310 6.06 13.06 35.59
C PHE A 310 5.69 12.93 37.08
N ARG A 311 5.87 14.00 37.88
CA ARG A 311 5.46 14.02 39.30
C ARG A 311 3.95 13.88 39.48
N GLN A 312 3.15 14.52 38.63
CA GLN A 312 1.67 14.45 38.71
C GLN A 312 1.15 13.02 38.47
N SER A 313 1.90 12.19 37.75
CA SER A 313 1.61 10.75 37.63
C SER A 313 1.91 9.93 38.90
N GLY A 314 2.35 10.57 39.99
CA GLY A 314 2.73 9.92 41.24
C GLY A 314 4.13 9.27 41.22
N ARG A 315 4.91 9.51 40.17
CA ARG A 315 6.22 8.89 39.95
C ARG A 315 7.37 9.82 40.37
N PHE A 316 8.56 9.23 40.54
CA PHE A 316 9.79 9.96 40.80
C PHE A 316 10.97 9.30 40.09
N ASN A 317 11.79 10.11 39.43
CA ASN A 317 13.00 9.68 38.78
C ASN A 317 14.06 10.77 38.99
N LEU A 318 15.18 10.39 39.61
CA LEU A 318 16.22 11.34 40.00
C LEU A 318 16.86 12.06 38.81
N LEU A 319 17.03 11.37 37.67
CA LEU A 319 17.64 11.97 36.47
C LEU A 319 16.70 13.03 35.87
N ILE A 320 15.39 12.79 35.84
CA ILE A 320 14.41 13.78 35.36
C ILE A 320 14.47 15.04 36.22
N GLU A 321 14.48 14.91 37.55
CA GLU A 321 14.58 16.08 38.45
C GLU A 321 15.92 16.81 38.32
N ALA A 322 17.01 16.06 38.18
CA ALA A 322 18.35 16.61 37.95
C ALA A 322 18.41 17.46 36.68
N VAL A 323 17.93 16.92 35.55
CA VAL A 323 17.90 17.63 34.26
C VAL A 323 16.98 18.85 34.35
N ALA A 324 15.82 18.74 35.01
CA ALA A 324 14.93 19.88 35.22
C ALA A 324 15.55 20.98 36.07
N GLY A 325 16.24 20.64 37.16
CA GLY A 325 16.98 21.57 38.01
C GLY A 325 18.10 22.29 37.25
N LYS A 326 18.89 21.53 36.47
CA LYS A 326 19.92 22.08 35.58
C LYS A 326 19.32 22.96 34.48
N ALA A 327 18.16 22.60 33.93
CA ALA A 327 17.44 23.40 32.94
C ALA A 327 17.02 24.75 33.52
N ALA A 328 16.46 24.77 34.74
CA ALA A 328 16.11 25.99 35.47
C ALA A 328 17.33 26.89 35.68
N ALA A 329 18.48 26.33 36.05
CA ALA A 329 19.72 27.08 36.19
C ALA A 329 20.15 27.72 34.85
N LYS A 330 20.09 26.96 33.74
CA LYS A 330 20.46 27.45 32.39
C LYS A 330 19.53 28.53 31.83
N ILE A 331 18.29 28.64 32.29
CA ILE A 331 17.37 29.73 31.91
C ILE A 331 17.46 30.94 32.85
N GLY A 332 18.30 30.87 33.90
CA GLY A 332 18.52 31.95 34.86
C GLY A 332 17.59 31.92 36.09
N ASP A 333 16.73 30.91 36.23
CA ASP A 333 15.86 30.74 37.39
C ASP A 333 16.56 29.92 38.49
N THR A 334 17.53 30.56 39.15
CA THR A 334 18.33 29.94 40.21
C THR A 334 17.50 29.52 41.42
N ALA A 335 16.43 30.25 41.73
CA ALA A 335 15.53 29.93 42.82
C ALA A 335 14.74 28.64 42.55
N GLN A 336 14.22 28.46 41.34
CA GLN A 336 13.56 27.22 40.95
C GLN A 336 14.56 26.06 40.82
N ALA A 337 15.76 26.30 40.29
CA ALA A 337 16.81 25.30 40.22
C ALA A 337 17.15 24.72 41.60
N ASN A 338 17.42 25.61 42.57
CA ASN A 338 17.72 25.21 43.94
C ASN A 338 16.56 24.45 44.57
N ARG A 339 15.31 24.91 44.38
CA ARG A 339 14.13 24.20 44.90
C ARG A 339 14.00 22.78 44.35
N ILE A 340 14.19 22.59 43.04
CA ILE A 340 14.08 21.27 42.41
C ILE A 340 15.20 20.34 42.91
N LEU A 341 16.44 20.82 42.91
CA LEU A 341 17.60 20.01 43.31
C LEU A 341 17.58 19.68 44.81
N GLN A 342 17.15 20.62 45.67
CA GLN A 342 16.96 20.37 47.10
C GLN A 342 15.83 19.37 47.35
N ALA A 343 14.70 19.48 46.66
CA ALA A 343 13.62 18.52 46.78
C ALA A 343 14.04 17.10 46.33
N ALA A 344 14.87 17.00 45.29
CA ALA A 344 15.46 15.74 44.86
C ALA A 344 16.42 15.18 45.93
N GLU A 345 17.28 16.03 46.51
CA GLU A 345 18.18 15.68 47.62
C GLU A 345 17.43 15.21 48.88
N ASP A 346 16.35 15.91 49.27
CA ASP A 346 15.50 15.51 50.40
C ASP A 346 14.88 14.13 50.16
N LYS A 347 14.48 13.83 48.92
CA LYS A 347 13.95 12.52 48.55
C LYS A 347 15.01 11.43 48.62
N ILE A 348 16.25 11.72 48.18
CA ILE A 348 17.42 10.84 48.37
C ILE A 348 17.65 10.58 49.87
N ASN A 349 17.66 11.63 50.70
CA ASN A 349 17.91 11.52 52.13
C ASN A 349 16.84 10.70 52.84
N ASN A 350 15.56 10.90 52.50
CA ASN A 350 14.46 10.10 53.01
C ASN A 350 14.59 8.62 52.60
N GLN A 351 14.90 8.35 51.32
CA GLN A 351 15.11 6.98 50.82
C GLN A 351 16.29 6.30 51.53
N SER A 352 17.41 7.01 51.69
CA SER A 352 18.61 6.50 52.37
C SER A 352 18.32 6.18 53.84
N SER A 353 17.50 7.00 54.50
CA SER A 353 17.10 6.80 55.90
C SER A 353 16.22 5.56 56.04
N ILE A 354 15.32 5.31 55.09
CA ILE A 354 14.51 4.08 55.04
C ILE A 354 15.41 2.85 54.85
N ILE A 355 16.33 2.89 53.90
CA ILE A 355 17.29 1.79 53.63
C ILE A 355 18.14 1.50 54.87
N ASN A 356 18.65 2.54 55.53
CA ASN A 356 19.46 2.38 56.75
C ASN A 356 18.63 1.78 57.90
N ASN A 357 17.42 2.29 58.15
CA ASN A 357 16.55 1.77 59.20
C ASN A 357 16.17 0.31 58.95
N GLN A 358 15.87 -0.06 57.70
CA GLN A 358 15.62 -1.45 57.32
C GLN A 358 16.86 -2.32 57.50
N SER A 359 18.04 -1.84 57.10
CA SER A 359 19.31 -2.54 57.32
C SER A 359 19.59 -2.76 58.81
N SER A 360 19.30 -1.78 59.66
CA SER A 360 19.38 -1.90 61.13
C SER A 360 18.38 -2.92 61.68
N ILE A 361 17.15 -2.96 61.16
CA ILE A 361 16.15 -3.96 61.55
C ILE A 361 16.60 -5.37 61.12
N ILE A 362 17.18 -5.53 59.93
CA ILE A 362 17.74 -6.80 59.47
C ILE A 362 18.93 -7.22 60.33
N ASN A 363 19.83 -6.32 60.66
CA ASN A 363 20.98 -6.62 61.53
C ASN A 363 20.53 -7.01 62.95
N HIS A 364 19.48 -6.35 63.47
CA HIS A 364 18.85 -6.78 64.71
C HIS A 364 18.13 -8.12 64.57
N GLN A 365 17.46 -8.39 63.44
CA GLN A 365 16.78 -9.67 63.19
C GLN A 365 17.76 -10.80 62.90
N SER A 366 18.89 -10.58 62.24
CA SER A 366 19.94 -11.59 62.02
C SER A 366 20.65 -11.96 63.32
N SER A 367 20.74 -11.03 64.28
CA SER A 367 21.15 -11.34 65.65
C SER A 367 20.14 -12.20 66.43
N ILE A 368 18.87 -12.25 66.00
CA ILE A 368 17.79 -13.05 66.58
C ILE A 368 17.55 -14.36 65.80
N ILE A 369 17.85 -14.38 64.49
CA ILE A 369 17.56 -15.45 63.53
C ILE A 369 18.89 -16.09 63.06
N ASN A 370 19.64 -16.68 63.98
CA ASN A 370 20.69 -17.64 63.61
C ASN A 370 20.12 -19.07 63.45
N HIS A 371 18.79 -19.21 63.25
CA HIS A 371 18.13 -20.52 63.14
C HIS A 371 17.04 -20.72 62.06
N GLN A 372 16.68 -19.76 61.18
CA GLN A 372 15.65 -20.01 60.13
C GLN A 372 15.94 -19.28 58.80
N SER A 373 16.20 -20.02 57.73
CA SER A 373 16.71 -19.52 56.43
C SER A 373 15.65 -19.12 55.39
N SER A 374 14.34 -19.29 55.66
CA SER A 374 13.27 -18.98 54.71
C SER A 374 12.70 -17.55 54.82
N ILE A 375 12.80 -16.90 55.99
CA ILE A 375 12.29 -15.53 56.23
C ILE A 375 13.23 -14.48 55.62
N ILE A 376 14.55 -14.73 55.62
CA ILE A 376 15.57 -13.83 55.06
C ILE A 376 15.36 -13.63 53.55
N ASN A 377 15.10 -14.70 52.80
CA ASN A 377 14.87 -14.59 51.34
C ASN A 377 13.61 -13.79 50.98
N HIS A 378 12.56 -13.86 51.81
CA HIS A 378 11.33 -13.11 51.60
C HIS A 378 11.48 -11.61 51.95
N GLN A 379 12.35 -11.26 52.90
CA GLN A 379 12.67 -9.87 53.24
C GLN A 379 13.65 -9.25 52.23
N SER A 380 14.67 -10.01 51.79
CA SER A 380 15.60 -9.59 50.73
C SER A 380 14.89 -9.28 49.41
N SER A 381 13.82 -10.01 49.09
CA SER A 381 12.99 -9.74 47.90
C SER A 381 12.12 -8.48 48.04
N ILE A 382 11.60 -8.18 49.24
CA ILE A 382 10.90 -6.92 49.51
C ILE A 382 11.86 -5.72 49.43
N ILE A 383 13.11 -5.89 49.88
CA ILE A 383 14.15 -4.85 49.82
C ILE A 383 14.64 -4.63 48.39
N ASN A 384 14.87 -5.69 47.62
CA ASN A 384 15.19 -5.57 46.19
C ASN A 384 14.06 -4.92 45.39
N ASN A 385 12.80 -5.11 45.79
CA ASN A 385 11.67 -4.39 45.20
C ASN A 385 11.60 -2.92 45.64
N GLN A 386 12.13 -2.53 46.81
CA GLN A 386 12.12 -1.14 47.30
C GLN A 386 13.38 -0.34 46.92
N SER A 387 14.53 -0.99 46.69
CA SER A 387 15.74 -0.41 46.10
C SER A 387 15.58 -0.08 44.60
N SER A 388 14.44 -0.45 44.00
CA SER A 388 14.10 -0.18 42.60
C SER A 388 13.75 1.28 42.28
N ILE A 389 13.48 2.14 43.28
CA ILE A 389 13.00 3.52 43.05
C ILE A 389 14.15 4.54 42.91
N ILE A 390 15.25 4.37 43.66
CA ILE A 390 16.49 5.17 43.54
C ILE A 390 17.67 4.26 43.91
N ASN A 391 18.58 4.00 42.98
CA ASN A 391 19.77 3.19 43.25
C ASN A 391 21.01 4.05 43.59
N HIS A 392 22.03 3.43 44.19
CA HIS A 392 23.27 4.12 44.59
C HIS A 392 24.00 4.78 43.41
N GLN A 393 23.95 4.18 42.23
CA GLN A 393 24.58 4.72 41.02
C GLN A 393 23.94 6.06 40.60
N SER A 394 22.61 6.15 40.61
CA SER A 394 21.88 7.38 40.26
C SER A 394 22.16 8.51 41.24
N ILE A 395 22.32 8.18 42.54
CA ILE A 395 22.67 9.16 43.58
C ILE A 395 24.10 9.65 43.40
N ALA A 396 25.04 8.74 43.16
CA ALA A 396 26.43 9.10 42.87
C ALA A 396 26.51 9.99 41.63
N TRP A 397 25.81 9.62 40.54
CA TRP A 397 25.72 10.41 39.32
C TRP A 397 25.15 11.81 39.58
N PHE A 398 24.11 11.92 40.41
CA PHE A 398 23.52 13.21 40.80
C PHE A 398 24.55 14.12 41.48
N TYR A 399 25.29 13.62 42.47
CA TYR A 399 26.34 14.38 43.14
C TYR A 399 27.62 14.58 42.32
N CYS A 400 27.82 13.82 41.23
CA CYS A 400 28.92 14.06 40.30
C CYS A 400 28.60 15.16 39.28
N PHE A 401 27.37 15.20 38.74
CA PHE A 401 27.06 15.96 37.52
C PHE A 401 25.91 16.96 37.65
N ALA A 402 24.92 16.70 38.51
CA ALA A 402 23.74 17.56 38.64
C ALA A 402 23.90 18.59 39.77
N LEU A 403 24.33 18.14 40.95
CA LEU A 403 24.63 18.95 42.12
C LEU A 403 26.02 18.56 42.68
N PRO A 404 27.11 19.03 42.06
CA PRO A 404 28.47 18.61 42.40
C PRO A 404 28.81 18.76 43.89
N ASP A 405 29.07 17.64 44.57
CA ASP A 405 29.48 17.55 45.97
C ASP A 405 30.47 16.38 46.11
N ALA A 406 31.76 16.67 46.25
CA ALA A 406 32.82 15.67 46.17
C ALA A 406 32.74 14.62 47.30
N ASP A 407 32.34 15.03 48.51
CA ASP A 407 32.24 14.16 49.68
C ASP A 407 31.03 13.23 49.58
N LYS A 408 29.88 13.74 49.14
CA LYS A 408 28.69 12.91 48.91
C LYS A 408 28.87 12.00 47.70
N ALA A 409 29.46 12.50 46.62
CA ALA A 409 29.73 11.74 45.40
C ALA A 409 30.58 10.50 45.71
N ILE A 410 31.72 10.66 46.39
CA ILE A 410 32.61 9.53 46.71
C ILE A 410 31.96 8.54 47.69
N ASN A 411 31.14 9.00 48.63
CA ASN A 411 30.43 8.11 49.56
C ASN A 411 29.42 7.22 48.82
N TRP A 412 28.57 7.81 47.99
CA TRP A 412 27.57 7.08 47.23
C TRP A 412 28.17 6.23 46.12
N ALA A 413 29.23 6.70 45.46
CA ALA A 413 29.93 5.93 44.44
C ALA A 413 30.61 4.69 45.02
N ASN A 414 31.19 4.79 46.22
CA ASN A 414 31.71 3.61 46.94
C ASN A 414 30.60 2.61 47.26
N ARG A 415 29.41 3.06 47.69
CA ARG A 415 28.26 2.18 47.92
C ARG A 415 27.74 1.55 46.63
N ALA A 416 27.75 2.29 45.54
CA ALA A 416 27.36 1.80 44.22
C ALA A 416 28.32 0.71 43.73
N TYR A 417 29.63 0.96 43.80
CA TYR A 417 30.67 0.01 43.43
C TYR A 417 30.68 -1.22 44.35
N SER A 418 30.47 -1.05 45.66
CA SER A 418 30.38 -2.19 46.59
C SER A 418 29.16 -3.07 46.31
N ALA A 419 28.04 -2.47 45.89
CA ALA A 419 26.84 -3.21 45.53
C ALA A 419 26.99 -3.94 44.18
N GLU A 420 27.65 -3.32 43.20
CA GLU A 420 27.86 -3.87 41.86
C GLU A 420 29.33 -3.73 41.40
N PRO A 421 30.26 -4.54 41.94
CA PRO A 421 31.69 -4.39 41.65
C PRO A 421 32.06 -4.62 40.19
N ASN A 422 31.24 -5.34 39.44
CA ASN A 422 31.48 -5.64 38.03
C ASN A 422 30.83 -4.60 37.08
N SER A 423 30.14 -3.58 37.61
CA SER A 423 29.48 -2.56 36.79
C SER A 423 30.49 -1.50 36.32
N PRO A 424 30.72 -1.36 34.99
CA PRO A 424 31.58 -0.30 34.46
C PRO A 424 31.09 1.10 34.84
N THR A 425 29.76 1.29 34.95
CA THR A 425 29.15 2.55 35.37
C THR A 425 29.46 2.88 36.83
N ALA A 426 29.35 1.89 37.73
CA ALA A 426 29.70 2.09 39.14
C ALA A 426 31.19 2.37 39.33
N ALA A 427 32.05 1.64 38.61
CA ALA A 427 33.50 1.87 38.60
C ALA A 427 33.85 3.25 38.04
N GLY A 428 33.23 3.67 36.94
CA GLY A 428 33.40 5.00 36.35
C GLY A 428 32.97 6.12 37.30
N LEU A 429 31.81 6.00 37.95
CA LEU A 429 31.34 6.98 38.94
C LEU A 429 32.29 7.08 40.13
N LEU A 430 32.79 5.95 40.64
CA LEU A 430 33.78 5.93 41.72
C LEU A 430 35.09 6.58 41.28
N ALA A 431 35.59 6.24 40.09
CA ALA A 431 36.81 6.84 39.56
C ALA A 431 36.69 8.35 39.38
N TYR A 432 35.57 8.84 38.82
CA TYR A 432 35.32 10.26 38.67
C TYR A 432 35.24 10.97 40.03
N SER A 433 34.54 10.37 41.01
CA SER A 433 34.46 10.93 42.36
C SER A 433 35.82 10.95 43.09
N LEU A 434 36.72 10.00 42.81
CA LEU A 434 38.09 9.99 43.30
C LEU A 434 38.89 11.16 42.71
N VAL A 435 38.73 11.45 41.41
CA VAL A 435 39.34 12.63 40.78
C VAL A 435 38.81 13.93 41.38
N MET A 436 37.49 14.03 41.64
CA MET A 436 36.91 15.19 42.36
C MET A 436 37.54 15.42 43.75
N ASN A 437 38.09 14.38 44.37
CA ASN A 437 38.76 14.41 45.68
C ASN A 437 40.31 14.43 45.58
N GLY A 438 40.89 14.65 44.39
CA GLY A 438 42.34 14.69 44.20
C GLY A 438 43.04 13.33 44.29
N GLN A 439 42.31 12.21 44.21
CA GLN A 439 42.84 10.85 44.33
C GLN A 439 43.07 10.18 42.95
N GLN A 440 43.78 10.88 42.06
CA GLN A 440 43.93 10.48 40.64
C GLN A 440 44.58 9.09 40.44
N ASN A 441 45.53 8.69 41.31
CA ASN A 441 46.22 7.41 41.20
C ASN A 441 45.28 6.20 41.37
N TRP A 442 44.31 6.32 42.29
CA TRP A 442 43.32 5.28 42.56
C TRP A 442 42.30 5.24 41.42
N ALA A 443 41.86 6.41 40.95
CA ALA A 443 40.97 6.53 39.80
C ALA A 443 41.56 5.87 38.53
N LYS A 444 42.85 6.14 38.23
CA LYS A 444 43.55 5.56 37.08
C LYS A 444 43.61 4.04 37.12
N THR A 445 43.88 3.48 38.29
CA THR A 445 43.94 2.03 38.50
C THR A 445 42.55 1.41 38.32
N LEU A 446 41.51 2.09 38.78
CA LEU A 446 40.14 1.61 38.70
C LEU A 446 39.66 1.55 37.25
N ILE A 447 39.77 2.63 36.46
CA ILE A 447 39.26 2.67 35.08
C ILE A 447 40.04 1.77 34.10
N ALA A 448 41.27 1.36 34.43
CA ALA A 448 42.05 0.45 33.60
C ALA A 448 41.51 -1.00 33.60
N ASN A 449 40.69 -1.36 34.59
CA ASN A 449 40.20 -2.72 34.79
C ASN A 449 38.78 -2.97 34.26
N TYR A 450 38.14 -1.97 33.65
CA TYR A 450 36.75 -2.03 33.20
C TYR A 450 36.61 -1.56 31.75
N GLU A 451 35.50 -1.98 31.14
CA GLU A 451 35.07 -1.44 29.84
C GLU A 451 34.93 0.09 29.93
N HIS A 452 35.43 0.78 28.91
CA HIS A 452 35.44 2.23 28.89
C HIS A 452 34.04 2.76 28.54
N ASN A 453 33.46 3.54 29.45
CA ASN A 453 32.23 4.31 29.22
C ASN A 453 32.53 5.82 29.24
N GLN A 454 31.53 6.65 28.92
CA GLN A 454 31.67 8.10 28.87
C GLN A 454 32.26 8.71 30.16
N ILE A 455 31.86 8.20 31.32
CA ILE A 455 32.33 8.70 32.63
C ILE A 455 33.80 8.32 32.85
N ALA A 456 34.20 7.10 32.49
CA ALA A 456 35.59 6.66 32.54
C ALA A 456 36.47 7.47 31.58
N ALA A 457 35.99 7.77 30.36
CA ALA A 457 36.69 8.63 29.40
C ALA A 457 36.87 10.05 29.92
N LEU A 458 35.83 10.66 30.49
CA LEU A 458 35.92 11.97 31.17
C LEU A 458 36.95 11.95 32.32
N THR A 459 36.95 10.88 33.11
CA THR A 459 37.89 10.69 34.22
C THR A 459 39.33 10.58 33.71
N LEU A 460 39.56 9.75 32.68
CA LEU A 460 40.86 9.58 32.05
C LEU A 460 41.38 10.90 31.48
N ALA A 461 40.52 11.66 30.81
CA ALA A 461 40.86 12.96 30.26
C ALA A 461 41.32 13.94 31.34
N GLN A 462 40.61 14.03 32.47
CA GLN A 462 41.04 14.87 33.59
C GLN A 462 42.41 14.45 34.14
N ILE A 463 42.64 13.14 34.31
CA ILE A 463 43.95 12.62 34.76
C ILE A 463 45.06 12.97 33.77
N GLN A 464 44.81 12.90 32.46
CA GLN A 464 45.80 13.28 31.44
C GLN A 464 46.10 14.78 31.49
N LEU A 465 45.07 15.62 31.62
CA LEU A 465 45.21 17.07 31.75
C LEU A 465 46.00 17.47 33.00
N ASP A 466 45.72 16.83 34.14
CA ASP A 466 46.43 17.04 35.42
C ASP A 466 47.91 16.61 35.33
N ASN A 467 48.21 15.58 34.53
CA ASN A 467 49.57 15.11 34.25
C ASN A 467 50.30 15.93 33.16
N GLY A 468 49.70 17.01 32.67
CA GLY A 468 50.28 17.87 31.62
C GLY A 468 50.19 17.32 30.20
N GLN A 469 49.50 16.21 29.98
CA GLN A 469 49.28 15.60 28.65
C GLN A 469 48.12 16.29 27.93
N LYS A 470 48.29 17.59 27.63
CA LYS A 470 47.20 18.47 27.18
C LYS A 470 46.51 18.00 25.91
N ASP A 471 47.26 17.67 24.86
CA ASP A 471 46.68 17.30 23.56
C ASP A 471 45.89 15.99 23.66
N LEU A 472 46.45 14.99 24.34
CA LEU A 472 45.80 13.70 24.59
C LEU A 472 44.55 13.85 25.47
N GLY A 473 44.60 14.71 26.50
CA GLY A 473 43.46 15.03 27.34
C GLY A 473 42.32 15.69 26.56
N ILE A 474 42.64 16.63 25.67
CA ILE A 474 41.65 17.28 24.79
C ILE A 474 41.02 16.27 23.83
N GLU A 475 41.80 15.38 23.22
CA GLU A 475 41.29 14.33 22.35
C GLU A 475 40.35 13.38 23.09
N THR A 476 40.75 12.96 24.30
CA THR A 476 39.94 12.09 25.15
C THR A 476 38.64 12.78 25.60
N LEU A 477 38.66 14.09 25.90
CA LEU A 477 37.44 14.88 26.16
C LEU A 477 36.50 14.89 24.94
N LYS A 478 37.04 15.09 23.74
CA LYS A 478 36.24 15.09 22.51
C LYS A 478 35.61 13.71 22.27
N SER A 479 36.35 12.62 22.51
CA SER A 479 35.80 11.26 22.44
C SER A 479 34.68 11.06 23.46
N ALA A 480 34.90 11.46 24.73
CA ALA A 480 33.88 11.36 25.77
C ALA A 480 32.61 12.16 25.41
N ILE A 481 32.75 13.33 24.79
CA ILE A 481 31.58 14.10 24.32
C ILE A 481 30.87 13.36 23.19
N ALA A 482 31.60 12.76 22.25
CA ALA A 482 31.02 12.08 21.10
C ALA A 482 30.18 10.83 21.48
N ASP A 483 30.50 10.16 22.58
CA ASP A 483 29.79 8.95 23.04
C ASP A 483 28.31 9.21 23.39
N ASP A 484 28.03 10.29 24.13
CA ASP A 484 26.67 10.76 24.45
C ASP A 484 26.68 12.29 24.59
N PRO A 485 26.57 13.04 23.47
CA PRO A 485 26.79 14.49 23.47
C PRO A 485 25.74 15.29 24.24
N GLY A 486 24.57 14.68 24.53
CA GLY A 486 23.44 15.31 25.19
C GLY A 486 23.44 15.19 26.72
N SER A 487 24.32 14.35 27.27
CA SER A 487 24.36 14.08 28.71
C SER A 487 24.95 15.23 29.54
N LEU A 488 24.65 15.23 30.85
CA LEU A 488 25.34 16.13 31.80
C LEU A 488 26.84 15.82 31.93
N VAL A 489 27.28 14.60 31.58
CA VAL A 489 28.68 14.21 31.55
C VAL A 489 29.40 14.90 30.37
N ALA A 490 28.77 14.90 29.19
CA ALA A 490 29.27 15.65 28.03
C ALA A 490 29.24 17.17 28.27
N GLU A 491 28.24 17.69 28.96
CA GLU A 491 28.25 19.09 29.40
C GLU A 491 29.46 19.39 30.27
N ARG A 492 29.77 18.54 31.24
CA ARG A 492 30.95 18.71 32.09
C ARG A 492 32.25 18.63 31.29
N ALA A 493 32.33 17.71 30.32
CA ALA A 493 33.47 17.62 29.41
C ALA A 493 33.64 18.90 28.56
N LYS A 494 32.53 19.47 28.05
CA LYS A 494 32.51 20.75 27.32
C LYS A 494 32.97 21.92 28.19
N GLU A 495 32.56 21.96 29.46
CA GLU A 495 33.02 22.96 30.43
C GLU A 495 34.54 22.90 30.65
N ILE A 496 35.12 21.69 30.70
CA ILE A 496 36.56 21.51 30.86
C ILE A 496 37.29 21.91 29.57
N LEU A 497 36.81 21.52 28.40
CA LEU A 497 37.39 21.95 27.11
C LEU A 497 37.46 23.48 27.00
N ALA A 498 36.41 24.17 27.43
CA ALA A 498 36.35 25.63 27.40
C ALA A 498 37.44 26.30 28.28
N GLN A 499 37.89 25.64 29.35
CA GLN A 499 38.99 26.15 30.19
C GLN A 499 40.35 26.15 29.46
N TYR A 500 40.47 25.43 28.34
CA TYR A 500 41.66 25.35 27.50
C TYR A 500 41.50 26.11 26.17
N ASP A 501 40.51 27.02 26.07
CA ASP A 501 40.18 27.75 24.83
C ASP A 501 39.97 26.80 23.64
N ARG A 502 39.27 25.69 23.89
CA ARG A 502 38.86 24.71 22.88
C ARG A 502 37.36 24.53 22.92
N GLU A 503 36.78 24.33 21.74
CA GLU A 503 35.37 24.00 21.57
C GLU A 503 35.24 22.62 20.94
N TYR A 504 34.17 21.92 21.31
CA TYR A 504 33.79 20.68 20.65
C TYR A 504 32.98 21.02 19.40
N ILE A 505 33.46 20.53 18.25
CA ILE A 505 32.78 20.66 16.96
C ILE A 505 32.12 19.30 16.67
N PRO A 506 30.79 19.24 16.53
CA PRO A 506 30.09 18.02 16.14
C PRO A 506 30.64 17.48 14.79
N PRO A 507 30.62 16.15 14.58
CA PRO A 507 31.12 15.55 13.35
C PRO A 507 30.31 15.93 12.10
N VAL A 508 29.09 16.44 12.29
CA VAL A 508 28.17 16.84 11.22
C VAL A 508 27.76 18.29 11.42
N ASP A 509 27.67 19.04 10.32
CA ASP A 509 27.12 20.40 10.33
C ASP A 509 25.59 20.35 10.47
N ILE A 510 25.12 20.64 11.68
CA ILE A 510 23.70 20.61 12.03
C ILE A 510 22.84 21.57 11.19
N TYR A 511 23.40 22.68 10.70
CA TYR A 511 22.67 23.64 9.89
C TYR A 511 22.51 23.13 8.46
N LEU A 512 23.54 22.50 7.89
CA LEU A 512 23.46 21.88 6.56
C LEU A 512 22.47 20.70 6.57
N VAL A 513 22.50 19.84 7.59
CA VAL A 513 21.55 18.73 7.70
C VAL A 513 20.12 19.24 7.83
N THR A 514 19.88 20.22 8.71
CA THR A 514 18.55 20.79 8.91
C THR A 514 18.04 21.43 7.62
N ALA A 515 18.87 22.21 6.92
CA ALA A 515 18.50 22.85 5.67
C ALA A 515 18.18 21.83 4.56
N ALA A 516 18.93 20.72 4.48
CA ALA A 516 18.65 19.66 3.51
C ALA A 516 17.30 18.98 3.78
N LEU A 517 16.97 18.71 5.05
CA LEU A 517 15.66 18.18 5.40
C LEU A 517 14.54 19.20 5.14
N GLU A 518 14.78 20.48 5.40
CA GLU A 518 13.80 21.54 5.14
C GLU A 518 13.51 21.71 3.64
N ASP A 519 14.47 21.41 2.77
CA ASP A 519 14.26 21.38 1.31
C ASP A 519 13.32 20.22 0.91
N SER A 520 13.46 19.05 1.53
CA SER A 520 12.62 17.87 1.25
C SER A 520 11.22 17.96 1.88
N PHE A 521 11.07 18.50 3.09
CA PHE A 521 9.83 18.40 3.89
C PHE A 521 9.22 19.76 4.29
N GLY A 522 9.90 20.88 4.00
CA GLY A 522 9.53 22.20 4.49
C GLY A 522 9.97 22.44 5.95
N GLN A 523 9.59 23.59 6.51
CA GLN A 523 10.06 24.04 7.84
C GLN A 523 9.57 23.17 9.01
N ARG A 524 8.43 22.49 8.86
CA ARG A 524 7.89 21.58 9.87
C ARG A 524 8.41 20.17 9.60
N LEU A 525 9.62 19.90 10.08
CA LEU A 525 10.30 18.63 9.87
C LEU A 525 9.63 17.46 10.56
N VAL A 526 9.04 17.66 11.75
CA VAL A 526 8.24 16.63 12.42
C VAL A 526 6.77 17.04 12.32
N PRO A 527 5.90 16.21 11.74
CA PRO A 527 4.48 16.53 11.65
C PRO A 527 3.84 16.47 13.04
N GLU A 528 2.66 17.08 13.20
CA GLU A 528 1.85 16.80 14.38
C GLU A 528 1.22 15.43 14.24
N PHE A 529 1.18 14.66 15.33
CA PHE A 529 0.46 13.39 15.33
C PHE A 529 -1.05 13.65 15.18
N VAL A 530 -1.67 12.94 14.25
CA VAL A 530 -3.11 13.00 14.02
C VAL A 530 -3.64 11.56 13.91
N SER A 531 -4.81 11.29 14.50
CA SER A 531 -5.45 9.99 14.41
C SER A 531 -5.85 9.62 12.96
N PRO A 532 -5.85 8.33 12.59
CA PRO A 532 -6.07 7.89 11.21
C PRO A 532 -7.39 8.37 10.58
N ASP A 533 -8.46 8.46 11.36
CA ASP A 533 -9.79 8.96 10.94
C ASP A 533 -9.77 10.41 10.42
N LYS A 534 -8.75 11.18 10.82
CA LYS A 534 -8.50 12.55 10.35
C LYS A 534 -7.45 12.63 9.26
N ILE A 535 -6.67 11.57 9.03
CA ILE A 535 -5.66 11.49 7.95
C ILE A 535 -6.32 11.03 6.65
N ILE A 536 -7.14 9.99 6.72
CA ILE A 536 -7.75 9.34 5.55
C ILE A 536 -9.26 9.29 5.71
N SER A 537 -10.00 9.55 4.64
CA SER A 537 -11.45 9.32 4.60
C SER A 537 -11.84 8.53 3.37
N VAL A 538 -12.84 7.67 3.53
CA VAL A 538 -13.34 6.76 2.50
C VAL A 538 -14.82 7.00 2.27
N GLN A 539 -15.22 7.09 1.01
CA GLN A 539 -16.63 7.21 0.62
C GLN A 539 -16.93 6.27 -0.54
N LEU A 540 -18.15 5.73 -0.59
CA LEU A 540 -18.67 5.04 -1.76
C LEU A 540 -19.73 5.91 -2.41
N SER A 541 -19.51 6.27 -3.67
CA SER A 541 -20.47 7.03 -4.47
C SER A 541 -21.04 6.17 -5.58
N VAL A 542 -22.35 6.28 -5.82
CA VAL A 542 -23.05 5.68 -6.96
C VAL A 542 -23.93 6.76 -7.59
N ARG A 543 -23.98 6.80 -8.93
CA ARG A 543 -24.80 7.78 -9.65
C ARG A 543 -26.29 7.40 -9.62
N GLY A 544 -26.97 7.82 -8.56
CA GLY A 544 -28.40 7.61 -8.32
C GLY A 544 -28.68 6.74 -7.10
N ASP A 545 -29.88 6.86 -6.53
CA ASP A 545 -30.33 6.15 -5.33
C ASP A 545 -31.36 5.05 -5.63
N LYS A 546 -31.97 5.10 -6.83
CA LYS A 546 -33.04 4.21 -7.27
C LYS A 546 -32.80 3.70 -8.70
N PHE A 547 -32.80 2.38 -8.86
CA PHE A 547 -32.50 1.71 -10.12
C PHE A 547 -33.67 0.83 -10.56
N SER A 548 -34.15 0.99 -11.79
CA SER A 548 -35.16 0.09 -12.37
C SER A 548 -34.54 -1.27 -12.71
N TYR A 549 -35.36 -2.30 -12.85
CA TYR A 549 -34.89 -3.61 -13.34
C TYR A 549 -34.05 -3.51 -14.62
N GLY A 550 -32.97 -4.29 -14.69
CA GLY A 550 -32.02 -4.33 -15.81
C GLY A 550 -31.14 -3.08 -15.94
N ARG A 551 -31.37 -2.01 -15.17
CA ARG A 551 -30.50 -0.85 -15.14
C ARG A 551 -29.31 -1.14 -14.23
N LYS A 552 -28.13 -1.22 -14.84
CA LYS A 552 -26.85 -1.42 -14.16
C LYS A 552 -26.44 -0.16 -13.39
N PHE A 553 -25.59 -0.36 -12.40
CA PHE A 553 -24.94 0.68 -11.63
C PHE A 553 -23.51 0.23 -11.29
N SER A 554 -22.61 1.19 -11.28
CA SER A 554 -21.24 1.06 -10.80
C SER A 554 -21.03 2.01 -9.63
N GLY A 555 -20.05 1.70 -8.79
CA GLY A 555 -19.61 2.54 -7.71
C GLY A 555 -18.28 3.22 -8.02
N THR A 556 -17.97 4.25 -7.25
CA THR A 556 -16.64 4.81 -7.16
C THR A 556 -16.27 4.89 -5.68
N VAL A 557 -15.23 4.17 -5.28
CA VAL A 557 -14.62 4.33 -3.97
C VAL A 557 -13.72 5.56 -4.05
N ILE A 558 -13.97 6.52 -3.18
CA ILE A 558 -13.24 7.78 -3.09
C ILE A 558 -12.41 7.73 -1.83
N ILE A 559 -11.09 7.77 -1.97
CA ILE A 559 -10.15 7.81 -0.84
C ILE A 559 -9.49 9.18 -0.85
N THR A 560 -9.65 9.93 0.23
CA THR A 560 -9.18 11.33 0.35
C THR A 560 -8.13 11.43 1.42
N ASN A 561 -7.02 12.11 1.08
CA ASN A 561 -6.00 12.50 2.03
C ASN A 561 -6.38 13.85 2.67
N ASN A 562 -6.70 13.81 3.95
CA ASN A 562 -7.08 14.97 4.76
C ASN A 562 -5.90 15.55 5.56
N SER A 563 -4.73 14.92 5.51
CA SER A 563 -3.54 15.37 6.24
C SER A 563 -2.78 16.46 5.50
N SER A 564 -1.82 17.08 6.19
CA SER A 564 -0.87 18.03 5.60
C SER A 564 0.29 17.35 4.86
N GLU A 565 0.42 16.03 4.95
CA GLU A 565 1.49 15.23 4.36
C GLU A 565 0.96 14.41 3.18
N PRO A 566 1.78 14.00 2.19
CA PRO A 566 1.37 13.02 1.20
C PRO A 566 0.99 11.68 1.85
N LEU A 567 -0.14 11.10 1.45
CA LEU A 567 -0.54 9.75 1.86
C LEU A 567 0.05 8.74 0.86
N VAL A 568 0.88 7.83 1.36
CA VAL A 568 1.56 6.80 0.55
C VAL A 568 0.70 5.54 0.50
N ILE A 569 0.53 4.98 -0.70
CA ILE A 569 -0.10 3.67 -0.89
C ILE A 569 1.02 2.64 -1.10
N SER A 570 1.25 1.80 -0.10
CA SER A 570 2.29 0.77 -0.10
C SER A 570 1.98 -0.34 0.90
N ASP A 571 2.66 -1.48 0.77
CA ASP A 571 2.48 -2.61 1.70
C ASP A 571 2.85 -2.29 3.16
N TYR A 572 3.65 -1.25 3.37
CA TYR A 572 4.09 -0.79 4.70
C TYR A 572 3.33 0.44 5.19
N GLY A 573 2.52 1.07 4.32
CA GLY A 573 1.90 2.35 4.60
C GLY A 573 0.69 2.29 5.52
N LEU A 574 0.20 3.48 5.88
CA LEU A 574 -1.07 3.64 6.59
C LEU A 574 -2.23 3.02 5.81
N PHE A 575 -2.16 3.02 4.47
CA PHE A 575 -3.11 2.36 3.59
C PHE A 575 -2.37 1.48 2.57
N SER A 576 -2.64 0.18 2.59
CA SER A 576 -1.96 -0.81 1.73
C SER A 576 -2.61 -1.07 0.37
N GLY A 577 -3.72 -0.37 0.07
CA GLY A 577 -4.42 -0.52 -1.19
C GLY A 577 -5.45 -1.65 -1.22
N ASN A 578 -5.66 -2.37 -0.11
CA ASN A 578 -6.64 -3.46 -0.07
C ASN A 578 -8.06 -2.90 0.15
N ILE A 579 -9.00 -3.29 -0.70
CA ILE A 579 -10.39 -2.82 -0.66
C ILE A 579 -11.32 -4.03 -0.75
N ARG A 580 -12.27 -4.10 0.18
CA ARG A 580 -13.34 -5.08 0.19
C ARG A 580 -14.70 -4.40 0.24
N ILE A 581 -15.64 -4.86 -0.56
CA ILE A 581 -17.03 -4.39 -0.54
C ILE A 581 -17.95 -5.58 -0.27
N ASP A 582 -18.71 -5.50 0.80
CA ASP A 582 -19.78 -6.44 1.13
C ASP A 582 -21.13 -5.83 0.72
N ALA A 583 -22.07 -6.67 0.29
CA ALA A 583 -23.44 -6.26 0.00
C ALA A 583 -24.45 -7.00 0.88
N ASN A 584 -25.45 -6.26 1.37
CA ASN A 584 -26.55 -6.77 2.16
C ASN A 584 -27.88 -6.38 1.51
N ILE A 585 -28.65 -7.38 1.08
CA ILE A 585 -29.93 -7.22 0.41
C ILE A 585 -31.04 -7.40 1.44
N THR A 586 -32.00 -6.48 1.47
CA THR A 586 -33.21 -6.55 2.30
C THR A 586 -34.45 -6.14 1.49
N GLY A 587 -35.66 -6.38 2.03
CA GLY A 587 -36.93 -6.09 1.37
C GLY A 587 -37.69 -7.38 1.10
N ASP A 588 -38.08 -7.60 -0.16
CA ASP A 588 -38.75 -8.84 -0.59
C ASP A 588 -37.82 -10.07 -0.59
N LEU A 589 -36.50 -9.86 -0.57
CA LEU A 589 -35.49 -10.89 -0.38
C LEU A 589 -34.52 -10.45 0.72
N ASN A 590 -33.88 -11.42 1.37
CA ASN A 590 -32.86 -11.17 2.40
C ASN A 590 -31.64 -12.03 2.12
N GLU A 591 -30.52 -11.41 1.74
CA GLU A 591 -29.30 -12.10 1.34
C GLU A 591 -28.07 -11.28 1.74
N LYS A 592 -27.08 -11.94 2.32
CA LYS A 592 -25.75 -11.37 2.59
C LYS A 592 -24.77 -11.89 1.55
N ILE A 593 -23.98 -10.98 1.00
CA ILE A 593 -22.99 -11.26 -0.04
C ILE A 593 -21.67 -10.65 0.45
N PRO A 594 -20.90 -11.40 1.27
CA PRO A 594 -19.55 -10.99 1.64
C PRO A 594 -18.66 -10.98 0.39
N GLU A 595 -17.65 -10.11 0.36
CA GLU A 595 -16.63 -10.07 -0.69
C GLU A 595 -17.21 -9.94 -2.11
N LEU A 596 -18.29 -9.16 -2.27
CA LEU A 596 -18.83 -8.83 -3.59
C LEU A 596 -17.75 -8.24 -4.50
N VAL A 597 -16.87 -7.41 -3.91
CA VAL A 597 -15.64 -6.93 -4.55
C VAL A 597 -14.50 -7.10 -3.56
N SER A 598 -13.37 -7.66 -4.01
CA SER A 598 -12.13 -7.75 -3.24
C SER A 598 -10.95 -7.49 -4.17
N VAL A 599 -10.26 -6.37 -3.98
CA VAL A 599 -9.17 -5.92 -4.87
C VAL A 599 -8.04 -5.30 -4.06
N LYS A 600 -6.81 -5.47 -4.56
CA LYS A 600 -5.65 -4.67 -4.16
C LYS A 600 -5.30 -3.74 -5.30
N ILE A 601 -5.08 -2.47 -5.00
CA ILE A 601 -4.85 -1.42 -5.98
C ILE A 601 -3.65 -0.55 -5.63
N GLN A 602 -2.92 -0.12 -6.65
CA GLN A 602 -1.89 0.91 -6.53
C GLN A 602 -1.83 1.75 -7.82
N THR A 603 -2.90 2.51 -8.04
CA THR A 603 -3.03 3.44 -9.18
C THR A 603 -2.27 4.75 -9.01
N ALA A 604 -1.81 5.02 -7.80
CA ALA A 604 -0.90 6.12 -7.47
C ALA A 604 0.00 5.69 -6.32
N LEU A 605 1.25 6.14 -6.33
CA LEU A 605 2.13 5.98 -5.16
C LEU A 605 1.74 6.94 -4.04
N LEU A 606 1.36 8.18 -4.39
CA LEU A 606 1.11 9.28 -3.46
C LEU A 606 -0.24 9.94 -3.74
N ILE A 607 -1.03 10.17 -2.69
CA ILE A 607 -2.18 11.07 -2.70
C ILE A 607 -1.75 12.36 -2.02
N LYS A 608 -1.68 13.47 -2.76
CA LYS A 608 -1.25 14.76 -2.21
C LYS A 608 -2.25 15.29 -1.15
N PRO A 609 -1.82 16.17 -0.23
CA PRO A 609 -2.71 16.82 0.73
C PRO A 609 -3.96 17.41 0.07
N GLY A 610 -5.14 17.08 0.60
CA GLY A 610 -6.44 17.55 0.11
C GLY A 610 -6.92 16.94 -1.20
N GLN A 611 -6.18 15.99 -1.79
CA GLN A 611 -6.58 15.29 -3.01
C GLN A 611 -7.25 13.94 -2.70
N SER A 612 -7.98 13.44 -3.71
CA SER A 612 -8.63 12.14 -3.65
C SER A 612 -8.24 11.28 -4.84
N ILE A 613 -8.17 9.97 -4.64
CA ILE A 613 -8.17 8.99 -5.73
C ILE A 613 -9.58 8.47 -5.95
N LEU A 614 -9.92 8.22 -7.21
CA LEU A 614 -11.23 7.75 -7.65
C LEU A 614 -11.08 6.34 -8.20
N LEU A 615 -11.68 5.37 -7.51
CA LEU A 615 -11.53 3.96 -7.81
C LEU A 615 -12.85 3.40 -8.32
N PRO A 616 -13.03 3.26 -9.65
CA PRO A 616 -14.23 2.67 -10.19
C PRO A 616 -14.34 1.22 -9.76
N VAL A 617 -15.51 0.82 -9.23
CA VAL A 617 -15.80 -0.54 -8.78
C VAL A 617 -17.10 -1.03 -9.40
N GLN A 618 -17.10 -2.27 -9.89
CA GLN A 618 -18.28 -2.90 -10.45
C GLN A 618 -19.12 -3.54 -9.34
N LEU A 619 -20.26 -2.92 -9.01
CA LEU A 619 -21.16 -3.43 -7.97
C LEU A 619 -22.23 -4.38 -8.53
N PHE A 620 -22.62 -4.22 -9.80
CA PHE A 620 -23.58 -5.11 -10.46
C PHE A 620 -22.87 -6.36 -10.99
N THR A 621 -22.40 -7.24 -10.10
CA THR A 621 -21.60 -8.42 -10.45
C THR A 621 -21.98 -9.65 -9.61
N ALA A 622 -21.55 -10.84 -10.04
CA ALA A 622 -21.59 -12.10 -9.32
C ALA A 622 -22.99 -12.43 -8.75
N LYS A 623 -23.05 -12.97 -7.53
CA LYS A 623 -24.31 -13.35 -6.86
C LYS A 623 -25.31 -12.20 -6.79
N LEU A 624 -24.87 -10.95 -6.61
CA LEU A 624 -25.78 -9.80 -6.58
C LEU A 624 -26.45 -9.59 -7.94
N ARG A 625 -25.67 -9.60 -9.02
CA ARG A 625 -26.18 -9.52 -10.39
C ARG A 625 -27.22 -10.61 -10.65
N ASP A 626 -26.93 -11.85 -10.27
CA ASP A 626 -27.83 -12.97 -10.52
C ASP A 626 -29.16 -12.82 -9.78
N ILE A 627 -29.13 -12.37 -8.52
CA ILE A 627 -30.36 -12.05 -7.77
C ILE A 627 -31.14 -10.91 -8.46
N LEU A 628 -30.46 -9.84 -8.85
CA LEU A 628 -31.11 -8.67 -9.45
C LEU A 628 -31.72 -8.96 -10.82
N LEU A 629 -31.15 -9.89 -11.59
CA LEU A 629 -31.68 -10.32 -12.90
C LEU A 629 -32.74 -11.41 -12.79
N THR A 630 -32.65 -12.30 -11.79
CA THR A 630 -33.59 -13.41 -11.58
C THR A 630 -34.92 -12.95 -10.98
N TYR A 631 -34.92 -11.89 -10.17
CA TYR A 631 -36.13 -11.44 -9.45
C TYR A 631 -36.55 -10.00 -9.84
N PRO A 632 -37.10 -9.79 -11.05
CA PRO A 632 -37.62 -8.49 -11.50
C PRO A 632 -38.75 -7.90 -10.67
N GLN A 633 -39.62 -8.71 -10.07
CA GLN A 633 -40.81 -8.23 -9.34
C GLN A 633 -40.53 -7.91 -7.87
N ALA A 634 -39.45 -8.44 -7.29
CA ALA A 634 -39.04 -8.12 -5.93
C ALA A 634 -38.73 -6.62 -5.80
N SER A 635 -38.93 -6.03 -4.64
CA SER A 635 -38.48 -4.70 -4.24
C SER A 635 -37.37 -4.84 -3.20
N LEU A 636 -36.19 -4.28 -3.48
CA LEU A 636 -34.98 -4.52 -2.68
C LEU A 636 -34.33 -3.21 -2.25
N ASN A 637 -33.81 -3.19 -1.04
CA ASN A 637 -32.79 -2.25 -0.58
C ASN A 637 -31.45 -3.00 -0.55
N MET A 638 -30.41 -2.38 -1.09
CA MET A 638 -29.06 -2.92 -1.11
C MET A 638 -28.16 -1.96 -0.33
N GLU A 639 -27.62 -2.44 0.78
CA GLU A 639 -26.57 -1.75 1.54
C GLU A 639 -25.22 -2.30 1.11
N PHE A 640 -24.31 -1.42 0.71
CA PHE A 640 -22.91 -1.73 0.45
C PHE A 640 -22.06 -1.20 1.60
N THR A 641 -21.15 -2.02 2.08
CA THR A 641 -20.16 -1.64 3.10
C THR A 641 -18.77 -1.78 2.53
N VAL A 642 -18.00 -0.69 2.50
CA VAL A 642 -16.63 -0.64 2.02
C VAL A 642 -15.67 -0.69 3.20
N PHE A 643 -14.77 -1.66 3.15
CA PHE A 643 -13.65 -1.81 4.05
C PHE A 643 -12.34 -1.50 3.31
N ILE A 644 -11.44 -0.78 3.97
CA ILE A 644 -10.06 -0.60 3.52
C ILE A 644 -9.12 -1.37 4.46
N ASP A 645 -8.12 -2.03 3.88
CA ASP A 645 -7.22 -2.95 4.57
C ASP A 645 -8.00 -3.86 5.56
N PRO A 646 -8.97 -4.65 5.07
CA PRO A 646 -9.88 -5.39 5.96
C PRO A 646 -9.12 -6.42 6.80
N VAL A 647 -9.47 -6.50 8.08
CA VAL A 647 -9.00 -7.52 9.02
C VAL A 647 -10.20 -8.23 9.65
N THR A 648 -10.03 -9.52 9.94
CA THR A 648 -11.03 -10.32 10.64
C THR A 648 -10.67 -10.36 12.12
N THR A 649 -11.55 -9.83 12.95
CA THR A 649 -11.41 -9.89 14.42
C THR A 649 -11.51 -11.33 14.93
N GLU A 650 -11.06 -11.59 16.17
CA GLU A 650 -11.19 -12.91 16.83
C GLU A 650 -12.64 -13.43 16.86
N GLN A 651 -13.62 -12.53 16.83
CA GLN A 651 -15.06 -12.84 16.81
C GLN A 651 -15.60 -13.14 15.40
N GLY A 652 -14.74 -13.19 14.36
CA GLY A 652 -15.13 -13.43 12.97
C GLY A 652 -15.77 -12.22 12.26
N LYS A 653 -15.80 -11.04 12.91
CA LYS A 653 -16.32 -9.80 12.30
C LYS A 653 -15.22 -9.11 11.49
N VAL A 654 -15.54 -8.73 10.25
CA VAL A 654 -14.66 -7.94 9.38
C VAL A 654 -14.75 -6.46 9.74
N THR A 655 -13.59 -5.80 9.84
CA THR A 655 -13.43 -4.37 10.10
C THR A 655 -12.22 -3.82 9.33
N ASN A 656 -12.03 -2.51 9.29
CA ASN A 656 -10.78 -1.93 8.78
C ASN A 656 -9.63 -2.25 9.75
N ARG A 657 -8.41 -2.46 9.22
CA ARG A 657 -7.19 -2.56 10.03
C ARG A 657 -7.01 -1.34 10.94
N LEU A 658 -7.37 -0.16 10.41
CA LEU A 658 -7.38 1.09 11.15
C LEU A 658 -8.66 1.17 11.99
N VAL A 659 -8.55 0.89 13.30
CA VAL A 659 -9.69 0.71 14.22
C VAL A 659 -10.60 1.93 14.29
N ASP A 660 -10.03 3.14 14.27
CA ASP A 660 -10.81 4.38 14.39
C ASP A 660 -11.46 4.83 13.09
N LEU A 661 -11.11 4.20 11.96
CA LEU A 661 -11.73 4.48 10.68
C LEU A 661 -12.92 3.55 10.46
N GLU A 662 -14.13 4.09 10.61
CA GLU A 662 -15.36 3.33 10.36
C GLU A 662 -15.54 2.95 8.87
N PRO A 663 -16.05 1.74 8.56
CA PRO A 663 -16.37 1.34 7.18
C PRO A 663 -17.40 2.27 6.53
N ALA A 664 -17.16 2.67 5.29
CA ALA A 664 -18.07 3.53 4.55
C ALA A 664 -19.30 2.74 4.08
N ARG A 665 -20.50 3.33 4.17
CA ARG A 665 -21.75 2.66 3.79
C ARG A 665 -22.56 3.45 2.79
N LEU A 666 -23.22 2.75 1.89
CA LEU A 666 -24.14 3.33 0.90
C LEU A 666 -25.36 2.43 0.74
N VAL A 667 -26.55 3.02 0.72
CA VAL A 667 -27.81 2.30 0.46
C VAL A 667 -28.41 2.77 -0.85
N ILE A 668 -28.73 1.83 -1.74
CA ILE A 668 -29.50 2.07 -2.96
C ILE A 668 -30.74 1.18 -3.01
N LYS A 669 -31.70 1.51 -3.87
CA LYS A 669 -32.99 0.83 -3.96
C LYS A 669 -33.29 0.33 -5.37
N ARG A 670 -33.90 -0.84 -5.48
CA ARG A 670 -34.44 -1.39 -6.73
C ARG A 670 -35.94 -1.66 -6.53
N PRO A 671 -36.85 -0.77 -6.97
CA PRO A 671 -38.27 -1.07 -6.92
C PRO A 671 -38.63 -2.23 -7.86
N GLY A 672 -39.54 -3.09 -7.42
CA GLY A 672 -40.03 -4.21 -8.21
C GLY A 672 -40.88 -3.76 -9.40
N VAL A 673 -40.80 -4.53 -10.48
CA VAL A 673 -41.62 -4.32 -11.68
C VAL A 673 -43.06 -4.69 -11.37
N LYS A 674 -43.96 -3.69 -11.36
CA LYS A 674 -45.40 -3.92 -11.19
C LYS A 674 -46.02 -4.37 -12.50
N LEU A 675 -46.32 -5.66 -12.61
CA LEU A 675 -46.96 -6.21 -13.80
C LEU A 675 -48.44 -5.86 -13.85
N THR A 676 -48.89 -5.49 -15.05
CA THR A 676 -50.31 -5.35 -15.43
C THR A 676 -50.48 -5.81 -16.88
N ARG A 677 -51.70 -6.17 -17.28
CA ARG A 677 -51.97 -6.58 -18.67
C ARG A 677 -51.53 -5.50 -19.68
N LYS A 678 -51.87 -4.24 -19.41
CA LYS A 678 -51.49 -3.08 -20.23
C LYS A 678 -49.96 -2.90 -20.28
N TYR A 679 -49.26 -3.13 -19.17
CA TYR A 679 -47.81 -3.05 -19.13
C TYR A 679 -47.16 -4.09 -20.05
N LEU A 680 -47.58 -5.36 -19.97
CA LEU A 680 -47.03 -6.43 -20.81
C LEU A 680 -47.34 -6.21 -22.29
N GLN A 681 -48.57 -5.82 -22.63
CA GLN A 681 -48.96 -5.50 -24.01
C GLN A 681 -48.09 -4.38 -24.60
N ASN A 682 -47.91 -3.28 -23.87
CA ASN A 682 -47.05 -2.18 -24.32
C ASN A 682 -45.59 -2.61 -24.53
N ARG A 683 -45.09 -3.57 -23.74
CA ARG A 683 -43.73 -4.12 -23.89
C ARG A 683 -43.63 -5.01 -25.13
N LEU A 684 -44.62 -5.84 -25.43
CA LEU A 684 -44.67 -6.64 -26.66
C LEU A 684 -44.74 -5.76 -27.91
N ASP A 685 -45.58 -4.72 -27.90
CA ASP A 685 -45.64 -3.74 -29.00
C ASP A 685 -44.30 -3.02 -29.20
N SER A 686 -43.62 -2.69 -28.10
CA SER A 686 -42.29 -2.06 -28.15
C SER A 686 -41.18 -3.04 -28.54
N LEU A 687 -41.37 -4.35 -28.37
CA LEU A 687 -40.40 -5.36 -28.79
C LEU A 687 -40.36 -5.48 -30.32
N SER A 688 -41.51 -5.35 -30.98
CA SER A 688 -41.63 -5.43 -32.44
C SER A 688 -41.30 -4.13 -33.17
N ARG A 689 -41.51 -2.97 -32.53
CA ARG A 689 -41.38 -1.64 -33.19
C ARG A 689 -40.37 -0.70 -32.53
N GLY A 690 -39.77 -1.11 -31.42
CA GLY A 690 -38.86 -0.27 -30.64
C GLY A 690 -37.45 -0.20 -31.22
N ARG A 691 -36.64 0.73 -30.70
CA ARG A 691 -35.21 0.79 -31.04
C ARG A 691 -34.46 -0.38 -30.41
N GLN A 692 -33.36 -0.82 -31.03
CA GLN A 692 -32.47 -1.90 -30.57
C GLN A 692 -32.27 -1.94 -29.03
N ASN A 693 -31.85 -0.82 -28.41
CA ASN A 693 -31.67 -0.73 -26.95
C ASN A 693 -32.95 -0.96 -26.12
N GLN A 694 -34.12 -0.56 -26.64
CA GLN A 694 -35.40 -0.82 -25.97
C GLN A 694 -35.76 -2.30 -26.09
N ARG A 695 -35.60 -2.88 -27.28
CA ARG A 695 -35.83 -4.30 -27.55
C ARG A 695 -34.97 -5.19 -26.66
N ASN A 696 -33.68 -4.87 -26.54
CA ASN A 696 -32.73 -5.56 -25.67
C ASN A 696 -33.15 -5.54 -24.20
N LYS A 697 -33.57 -4.39 -23.67
CA LYS A 697 -34.08 -4.27 -22.29
C LYS A 697 -35.37 -5.05 -22.06
N ILE A 698 -36.24 -5.13 -23.06
CA ILE A 698 -37.50 -5.88 -22.97
C ILE A 698 -37.20 -7.38 -23.00
N ALA A 699 -36.32 -7.84 -23.88
CA ALA A 699 -35.87 -9.24 -23.90
C ALA A 699 -35.28 -9.65 -22.56
N GLN A 700 -34.40 -8.81 -21.98
CA GLN A 700 -33.84 -9.05 -20.65
C GLN A 700 -34.93 -9.13 -19.56
N LEU A 701 -35.94 -8.25 -19.59
CA LEU A 701 -37.08 -8.32 -18.69
C LEU A 701 -37.86 -9.62 -18.85
N PHE A 702 -38.13 -10.04 -20.08
CA PHE A 702 -38.90 -11.27 -20.34
C PHE A 702 -38.13 -12.52 -19.90
N ILE A 703 -36.81 -12.55 -20.13
CA ILE A 703 -35.93 -13.59 -19.59
C ILE A 703 -35.96 -13.58 -18.05
N GLY A 704 -35.84 -12.40 -17.42
CA GLY A 704 -35.93 -12.26 -15.97
C GLY A 704 -37.24 -12.75 -15.39
N LEU A 705 -38.37 -12.48 -16.06
CA LEU A 705 -39.69 -12.95 -15.63
C LEU A 705 -39.83 -14.48 -15.76
N LEU A 706 -39.27 -15.08 -16.81
CA LEU A 706 -39.21 -16.54 -16.96
C LEU A 706 -38.30 -17.17 -15.89
N MET A 707 -37.15 -16.56 -15.62
CA MET A 707 -36.22 -16.96 -14.56
C MET A 707 -36.88 -16.91 -13.18
N GLU A 708 -37.59 -15.83 -12.87
CA GLU A 708 -38.33 -15.67 -11.63
C GLU A 708 -39.36 -16.78 -11.46
N GLN A 709 -40.15 -17.06 -12.50
CA GLN A 709 -41.14 -18.14 -12.48
C GLN A 709 -40.47 -19.49 -12.22
N HIS A 710 -39.38 -19.80 -12.91
CA HIS A 710 -38.64 -21.05 -12.72
C HIS A 710 -38.07 -21.17 -11.29
N ALA A 711 -37.52 -20.07 -10.75
CA ALA A 711 -37.02 -20.03 -9.38
C ALA A 711 -38.13 -20.25 -8.33
N MET A 712 -39.32 -19.66 -8.54
CA MET A 712 -40.46 -19.80 -7.64
C MET A 712 -41.15 -21.18 -7.73
N ALA A 713 -41.17 -21.80 -8.91
CA ALA A 713 -41.77 -23.11 -9.14
C ALA A 713 -41.10 -24.22 -8.32
N ASN A 714 -39.79 -24.10 -8.08
CA ASN A 714 -39.01 -25.14 -7.42
C ASN A 714 -38.98 -25.03 -5.88
N ARG A 715 -39.43 -23.91 -5.28
CA ARG A 715 -39.25 -23.62 -3.84
C ARG A 715 -40.42 -22.90 -3.13
N GLY A 716 -41.54 -22.64 -3.80
CA GLY A 716 -42.65 -21.82 -3.28
C GLY A 716 -42.35 -20.31 -3.37
N PRO A 717 -43.37 -19.44 -3.28
CA PRO A 717 -43.20 -18.00 -3.50
C PRO A 717 -42.42 -17.34 -2.37
N LEU A 718 -41.23 -16.79 -2.68
CA LEU A 718 -40.38 -16.06 -1.72
C LEU A 718 -40.99 -14.72 -1.28
N TYR A 719 -41.82 -14.13 -2.14
CA TYR A 719 -42.56 -12.89 -1.90
C TYR A 719 -43.78 -12.82 -2.81
N LYS A 720 -44.60 -11.78 -2.65
CA LYS A 720 -45.79 -11.58 -3.49
C LYS A 720 -45.40 -11.13 -4.89
N PHE A 721 -45.53 -12.02 -5.86
CA PHE A 721 -45.28 -11.75 -7.28
C PHE A 721 -46.52 -12.08 -8.13
N MET A 722 -46.58 -11.53 -9.34
CA MET A 722 -47.65 -11.81 -10.30
C MET A 722 -47.23 -12.92 -11.26
N TYR A 723 -48.11 -13.90 -11.43
CA TYR A 723 -47.93 -15.03 -12.33
C TYR A 723 -49.27 -15.42 -12.98
N ALA A 724 -49.21 -15.96 -14.20
CA ALA A 724 -50.34 -16.57 -14.89
C ALA A 724 -49.85 -17.62 -15.90
N ASP A 725 -50.60 -18.71 -16.09
CA ASP A 725 -50.18 -19.84 -16.94
C ASP A 725 -49.93 -19.47 -18.41
N TRP A 726 -50.63 -18.46 -18.91
CA TRP A 726 -50.43 -17.94 -20.28
C TRP A 726 -49.18 -17.06 -20.42
N MET A 727 -48.56 -16.62 -19.32
CA MET A 727 -47.47 -15.65 -19.36
C MET A 727 -46.17 -16.29 -19.87
N ALA A 728 -45.80 -17.48 -19.37
CA ALA A 728 -44.57 -18.16 -19.79
C ALA A 728 -44.53 -18.43 -21.31
N PRO A 729 -45.57 -19.05 -21.91
CA PRO A 729 -45.62 -19.25 -23.36
C PRO A 729 -45.51 -17.95 -24.15
N LEU A 730 -46.20 -16.88 -23.70
CA LEU A 730 -46.15 -15.57 -24.36
C LEU A 730 -44.76 -14.94 -24.33
N LEU A 731 -44.11 -14.95 -23.16
CA LEU A 731 -42.75 -14.42 -23.00
C LEU A 731 -41.76 -15.23 -23.84
N LYS A 732 -41.91 -16.56 -23.88
CA LYS A 732 -41.09 -17.43 -24.73
C LYS A 732 -41.26 -17.11 -26.21
N SER A 733 -42.48 -16.99 -26.73
CA SER A 733 -42.72 -16.61 -28.13
C SER A 733 -42.08 -15.26 -28.49
N ALA A 734 -42.06 -14.32 -27.55
CA ALA A 734 -41.39 -13.03 -27.73
C ALA A 734 -39.85 -13.16 -27.80
N LEU A 735 -39.25 -14.11 -27.05
CA LEU A 735 -37.82 -14.41 -27.17
C LEU A 735 -37.48 -15.09 -28.49
N LEU A 736 -38.28 -16.08 -28.92
CA LEU A 736 -38.12 -16.73 -30.23
C LEU A 736 -38.15 -15.71 -31.37
N TYR A 737 -39.06 -14.74 -31.31
CA TYR A 737 -39.12 -13.63 -32.27
C TYR A 737 -37.81 -12.82 -32.33
N ASN A 738 -37.21 -12.52 -31.18
CA ASN A 738 -35.94 -11.78 -31.13
C ASN A 738 -34.71 -12.62 -31.57
N LEU A 739 -34.73 -13.93 -31.35
CA LEU A 739 -33.66 -14.85 -31.79
C LEU A 739 -33.64 -15.03 -33.31
N ALA A 740 -34.80 -14.88 -33.96
CA ALA A 740 -34.96 -14.90 -35.41
C ALA A 740 -34.87 -13.50 -36.06
N ASP A 741 -34.54 -12.45 -35.30
CA ASP A 741 -34.57 -11.07 -35.78
C ASP A 741 -33.45 -10.73 -36.76
N ASP A 742 -33.69 -9.93 -37.80
CA ASP A 742 -32.62 -9.55 -38.75
C ASP A 742 -31.48 -8.73 -38.11
N ASP A 743 -31.75 -8.01 -37.01
CA ASP A 743 -30.75 -7.24 -36.26
C ASP A 743 -29.88 -8.17 -35.40
N TRP A 744 -28.67 -8.41 -35.88
CA TRP A 744 -27.68 -9.26 -35.22
C TRP A 744 -27.34 -8.81 -33.80
N VAL A 745 -27.45 -7.51 -33.48
CA VAL A 745 -27.20 -7.03 -32.13
C VAL A 745 -28.32 -7.46 -31.19
N VAL A 746 -29.57 -7.44 -31.65
CA VAL A 746 -30.71 -7.95 -30.86
C VAL A 746 -30.59 -9.45 -30.63
N LYS A 747 -30.22 -10.21 -31.66
CA LYS A 747 -29.97 -11.66 -31.55
C LYS A 747 -28.88 -11.96 -30.50
N THR A 748 -27.69 -11.38 -30.69
CA THR A 748 -26.53 -11.62 -29.81
C THR A 748 -26.84 -11.19 -28.38
N TYR A 749 -27.48 -10.03 -28.19
CA TYR A 749 -27.86 -9.58 -26.85
C TYR A 749 -28.87 -10.52 -26.19
N THR A 750 -29.87 -10.99 -26.93
CA THR A 750 -30.90 -11.91 -26.43
C THR A 750 -30.25 -13.22 -25.99
N MET A 751 -29.38 -13.82 -26.81
CA MET A 751 -28.61 -15.02 -26.44
C MET A 751 -27.73 -14.79 -25.20
N ALA A 752 -27.01 -13.66 -25.14
CA ALA A 752 -26.17 -13.31 -24.00
C ALA A 752 -26.98 -13.13 -22.69
N ALA A 753 -28.22 -12.66 -22.78
CA ALA A 753 -29.11 -12.53 -21.62
C ALA A 753 -29.71 -13.89 -21.18
N MET A 754 -29.79 -14.87 -22.08
CA MET A 754 -30.33 -16.22 -21.82
C MET A 754 -29.35 -17.17 -21.11
N LEU A 755 -28.12 -16.74 -20.80
CA LEU A 755 -27.08 -17.63 -20.22
C LEU A 755 -27.43 -18.34 -18.91
N SER A 756 -28.40 -17.82 -18.16
CA SER A 756 -28.90 -18.44 -16.93
C SER A 756 -30.29 -19.07 -17.11
N LEU A 757 -30.92 -18.89 -18.27
CA LEU A 757 -32.26 -19.38 -18.58
C LEU A 757 -32.21 -20.86 -18.98
N PRO A 758 -32.93 -21.77 -18.28
CA PRO A 758 -33.12 -23.13 -18.75
C PRO A 758 -33.77 -23.12 -20.13
N MET A 759 -33.12 -23.72 -21.12
CA MET A 759 -33.61 -23.73 -22.50
C MET A 759 -34.32 -25.05 -22.80
N ASP A 760 -35.54 -24.95 -23.33
CA ASP A 760 -36.26 -26.09 -23.88
C ASP A 760 -35.91 -26.32 -25.36
N TYR A 761 -36.51 -27.35 -25.96
CA TYR A 761 -36.19 -27.75 -27.32
C TYR A 761 -36.38 -26.64 -28.35
N GLU A 762 -37.47 -25.85 -28.29
CA GLU A 762 -37.72 -24.78 -29.28
C GLU A 762 -36.70 -23.64 -29.18
N LEU A 763 -36.32 -23.25 -27.95
CA LEU A 763 -35.28 -22.25 -27.74
C LEU A 763 -33.93 -22.75 -28.25
N ILE A 764 -33.59 -24.02 -27.98
CA ILE A 764 -32.35 -24.63 -28.47
C ILE A 764 -32.34 -24.69 -30.00
N ASP A 765 -33.45 -25.08 -30.63
CA ASP A 765 -33.57 -25.17 -32.09
C ASP A 765 -33.34 -23.80 -32.75
N THR A 766 -34.00 -22.75 -32.23
CA THR A 766 -33.86 -21.38 -32.74
C THR A 766 -32.45 -20.80 -32.51
N VAL A 767 -31.80 -21.12 -31.39
CA VAL A 767 -30.38 -20.74 -31.17
C VAL A 767 -29.47 -21.52 -32.12
N SER A 768 -29.80 -22.76 -32.46
CA SER A 768 -29.00 -23.59 -33.38
C SER A 768 -29.03 -23.04 -34.82
N GLU A 769 -30.14 -22.47 -35.28
CA GLU A 769 -30.22 -21.77 -36.57
C GLU A 769 -29.19 -20.63 -36.68
N ASN A 770 -28.86 -20.00 -35.55
CA ASN A 770 -27.90 -18.90 -35.47
C ASN A 770 -26.42 -19.34 -35.58
N LEU A 771 -26.12 -20.65 -35.59
CA LEU A 771 -24.78 -21.18 -35.88
C LEU A 771 -24.34 -20.90 -37.32
N HIS A 772 -25.30 -20.67 -38.23
CA HIS A 772 -25.04 -20.38 -39.65
C HIS A 772 -25.14 -18.89 -40.00
N ASP A 773 -25.25 -18.00 -39.01
CA ASP A 773 -25.37 -16.56 -39.25
C ASP A 773 -24.07 -16.02 -39.90
N THR A 774 -24.20 -15.08 -40.83
CA THR A 774 -23.03 -14.50 -41.52
C THR A 774 -22.13 -13.71 -40.57
N ARG A 775 -22.67 -13.18 -39.46
CA ARG A 775 -21.93 -12.36 -38.49
C ARG A 775 -21.34 -13.20 -37.38
N TRP A 776 -20.03 -13.11 -37.19
CA TRP A 776 -19.30 -13.90 -36.19
C TRP A 776 -19.77 -13.71 -34.73
N PRO A 777 -20.23 -12.52 -34.26
CA PRO A 777 -20.67 -12.37 -32.86
C PRO A 777 -21.93 -13.17 -32.56
N VAL A 778 -22.78 -13.39 -33.57
CA VAL A 778 -23.98 -14.22 -33.46
C VAL A 778 -23.56 -15.69 -33.34
N ARG A 779 -22.70 -16.18 -34.24
CA ARG A 779 -22.20 -17.57 -34.21
C ARG A 779 -21.46 -17.90 -32.91
N MET A 780 -20.54 -17.02 -32.48
CA MET A 780 -19.78 -17.18 -31.24
C MET A 780 -20.69 -17.30 -30.02
N MET A 781 -21.68 -16.42 -29.92
CA MET A 781 -22.63 -16.41 -28.79
C MET A 781 -23.58 -17.61 -28.84
N ALA A 782 -24.00 -18.06 -30.03
CA ALA A 782 -24.82 -19.26 -30.21
C ALA A 782 -24.05 -20.52 -29.76
N ILE A 783 -22.80 -20.68 -30.20
CA ILE A 783 -21.92 -21.78 -29.76
C ILE A 783 -21.77 -21.78 -28.24
N TYR A 784 -21.44 -20.63 -27.67
CA TYR A 784 -21.24 -20.50 -26.22
C TYR A 784 -22.49 -20.84 -25.42
N LEU A 785 -23.66 -20.33 -25.82
CA LEU A 785 -24.93 -20.59 -25.14
C LEU A 785 -25.35 -22.07 -25.25
N LEU A 786 -25.16 -22.70 -26.42
CA LEU A 786 -25.51 -24.11 -26.64
C LEU A 786 -24.58 -25.07 -25.89
N ALA A 787 -23.26 -24.81 -25.90
CA ALA A 787 -22.28 -25.60 -25.19
C ALA A 787 -22.57 -25.67 -23.68
N LYS A 788 -22.97 -24.53 -23.09
CA LYS A 788 -23.34 -24.46 -21.68
C LYS A 788 -24.58 -25.31 -21.31
N ASN A 789 -25.44 -25.61 -22.28
CA ASN A 789 -26.73 -26.27 -22.07
C ASN A 789 -26.81 -27.72 -22.59
N ARG A 790 -25.75 -28.29 -23.19
CA ARG A 790 -25.71 -29.68 -23.72
C ARG A 790 -24.33 -30.33 -23.55
N SER A 791 -24.25 -31.54 -22.98
CA SER A 791 -22.98 -32.26 -22.80
C SER A 791 -22.68 -33.34 -23.87
N ASP A 792 -23.66 -34.13 -24.33
CA ASP A 792 -23.27 -35.43 -24.93
C ASP A 792 -23.16 -35.43 -26.48
N ASN A 793 -23.70 -34.43 -27.17
CA ASN A 793 -23.72 -34.37 -28.66
C ASN A 793 -23.20 -33.04 -29.25
N PHE A 794 -22.78 -32.09 -28.42
CA PHE A 794 -22.34 -30.77 -28.90
C PHE A 794 -20.85 -30.70 -29.25
N SER A 795 -20.05 -31.66 -28.78
CA SER A 795 -18.60 -31.74 -29.05
C SER A 795 -18.25 -31.72 -30.54
N LYS A 796 -19.01 -32.45 -31.38
CA LYS A 796 -18.80 -32.44 -32.84
C LYS A 796 -19.00 -31.07 -33.48
N VAL A 797 -19.92 -30.27 -32.94
CA VAL A 797 -20.17 -28.90 -33.41
C VAL A 797 -19.02 -28.00 -32.99
N LEU A 798 -18.52 -28.18 -31.75
CA LEU A 798 -17.33 -27.48 -31.26
C LEU A 798 -16.09 -27.82 -32.10
N ASP A 799 -15.81 -29.10 -32.37
CA ASP A 799 -14.69 -29.53 -33.22
C ASP A 799 -14.79 -28.98 -34.65
N TRP A 800 -16.00 -28.99 -35.22
CA TRP A 800 -16.24 -28.40 -36.55
C TRP A 800 -15.99 -26.89 -36.54
N ALA A 801 -16.51 -26.17 -35.54
CA ALA A 801 -16.34 -24.73 -35.43
C ALA A 801 -14.85 -24.37 -35.22
N ALA A 802 -14.15 -25.10 -34.34
CA ALA A 802 -12.72 -24.91 -34.09
C ALA A 802 -11.87 -25.09 -35.35
N LYS A 803 -12.24 -26.04 -36.23
CA LYS A 803 -11.48 -26.34 -37.45
C LYS A 803 -11.86 -25.50 -38.67
N TYR A 804 -13.14 -25.15 -38.83
CA TYR A 804 -13.67 -24.65 -40.11
C TYR A 804 -14.37 -23.29 -40.04
N ASP A 805 -14.64 -22.69 -38.86
CA ASP A 805 -15.26 -21.36 -38.83
C ASP A 805 -14.32 -20.31 -39.45
N SER A 806 -14.88 -19.39 -40.24
CA SER A 806 -14.13 -18.34 -40.93
C SER A 806 -13.49 -17.33 -39.98
N ASN A 807 -14.07 -17.10 -38.81
CA ASN A 807 -13.59 -16.10 -37.86
C ASN A 807 -12.79 -16.74 -36.71
N LYS A 808 -11.60 -16.19 -36.44
CA LYS A 808 -10.70 -16.69 -35.39
C LYS A 808 -11.33 -16.72 -34.00
N LEU A 809 -12.10 -15.70 -33.61
CA LEU A 809 -12.71 -15.63 -32.27
C LEU A 809 -13.76 -16.73 -32.06
N VAL A 810 -14.44 -17.16 -33.13
CA VAL A 810 -15.38 -18.29 -33.07
C VAL A 810 -14.61 -19.61 -32.89
N ARG A 811 -13.50 -19.78 -33.62
CA ARG A 811 -12.62 -20.95 -33.46
C ARG A 811 -12.02 -21.02 -32.05
N ASP A 812 -11.46 -19.90 -31.57
CA ASP A 812 -10.85 -19.80 -30.24
C ASP A 812 -11.89 -20.09 -29.14
N MET A 813 -13.13 -19.57 -29.27
CA MET A 813 -14.21 -19.87 -28.32
C MET A 813 -14.59 -21.36 -28.33
N ALA A 814 -14.64 -22.00 -29.50
CA ALA A 814 -14.93 -23.42 -29.59
C ALA A 814 -13.85 -24.27 -28.91
N VAL A 815 -12.57 -23.92 -29.07
CA VAL A 815 -11.44 -24.54 -28.36
C VAL A 815 -11.55 -24.30 -26.85
N ALA A 816 -11.84 -23.07 -26.41
CA ALA A 816 -11.99 -22.73 -24.99
C ALA A 816 -13.17 -23.47 -24.32
N LEU A 817 -14.14 -23.93 -25.11
CA LEU A 817 -15.28 -24.77 -24.69
C LEU A 817 -14.99 -26.28 -24.75
N GLY A 818 -13.78 -26.69 -25.13
CA GLY A 818 -13.32 -28.09 -25.10
C GLY A 818 -13.25 -28.80 -26.46
N ALA A 819 -13.23 -28.09 -27.59
CA ALA A 819 -12.93 -28.69 -28.90
C ALA A 819 -11.47 -29.17 -28.98
N ALA A 820 -11.19 -30.17 -29.82
CA ALA A 820 -9.82 -30.58 -30.13
C ALA A 820 -9.05 -29.45 -30.86
N GLU A 821 -7.82 -29.15 -30.43
CA GLU A 821 -6.98 -28.15 -31.11
C GLU A 821 -6.69 -28.58 -32.56
N PRO A 822 -6.85 -27.67 -33.55
CA PRO A 822 -6.46 -27.97 -34.93
C PRO A 822 -4.95 -28.21 -35.00
N GLN A 823 -4.52 -29.37 -35.51
CA GLN A 823 -3.10 -29.58 -35.84
C GLN A 823 -2.69 -28.57 -36.94
N GLU A 824 -1.68 -27.74 -36.68
CA GLU A 824 -1.10 -26.86 -37.70
C GLU A 824 -0.63 -27.72 -38.89
N GLN A 825 -1.28 -27.55 -40.04
CA GLN A 825 -0.79 -28.11 -41.29
C GLN A 825 0.44 -27.30 -41.70
N GLN A 826 1.62 -27.92 -41.64
CA GLN A 826 2.79 -27.44 -42.37
C GLN A 826 2.38 -27.27 -43.83
N GLU A 827 2.46 -26.05 -44.34
CA GLU A 827 2.31 -25.75 -45.76
C GLU A 827 3.34 -26.58 -46.54
N GLU A 828 2.89 -27.66 -47.19
CA GLU A 828 3.62 -28.28 -48.28
C GLU A 828 3.74 -27.23 -49.40
N ASN A 829 4.91 -26.59 -49.46
CA ASN A 829 5.37 -25.87 -50.63
C ASN A 829 5.28 -26.80 -51.85
N GLN A 830 4.17 -26.70 -52.59
CA GLN A 830 4.07 -27.25 -53.94
C GLN A 830 5.06 -26.49 -54.82
N THR A 831 6.24 -27.08 -54.97
CA THR A 831 7.21 -26.71 -55.99
C THR A 831 6.61 -27.00 -57.36
N VAL A 832 6.32 -25.93 -58.10
CA VAL A 832 6.06 -25.97 -59.54
C VAL A 832 7.33 -26.47 -60.25
N PRO A 833 7.31 -27.59 -60.98
CA PRO A 833 8.45 -27.98 -61.80
C PRO A 833 8.43 -27.15 -63.09
N THR A 834 9.54 -26.44 -63.32
CA THR A 834 9.85 -25.80 -64.60
C THR A 834 10.09 -26.84 -65.69
N ASP A 835 9.27 -26.79 -66.74
CA ASP A 835 9.49 -27.53 -67.98
C ASP A 835 10.75 -27.04 -68.72
N SER A 836 11.72 -27.94 -68.91
CA SER A 836 12.64 -27.89 -70.05
C SER A 836 13.22 -29.28 -70.33
N ASN A 837 12.63 -30.03 -71.27
CA ASN A 837 13.42 -30.57 -72.38
C ASN A 837 12.57 -31.32 -73.41
N THR A 838 12.66 -30.82 -74.63
CA THR A 838 12.33 -31.44 -75.89
C THR A 838 13.13 -32.73 -76.08
N GLN A 839 12.46 -33.87 -76.32
CA GLN A 839 12.81 -34.85 -77.37
C GLN A 839 11.77 -35.97 -77.44
N ALA A 840 11.02 -35.99 -78.53
CA ALA A 840 10.21 -37.11 -79.02
C ALA A 840 11.11 -38.12 -79.78
N PRO A 841 10.58 -39.23 -80.34
CA PRO A 841 9.57 -40.19 -79.87
C PRO A 841 10.07 -41.65 -80.02
N SER A 842 9.30 -42.65 -79.57
CA SER A 842 8.80 -43.79 -80.40
C SER A 842 8.51 -45.10 -79.65
N LYS A 843 7.45 -45.77 -80.13
CA LYS A 843 7.09 -47.21 -80.07
C LYS A 843 6.46 -47.74 -78.78
N GLU A 844 5.14 -48.00 -78.81
CA GLU A 844 4.48 -49.26 -79.26
C GLU A 844 4.61 -50.40 -78.23
N MET A 845 3.57 -50.58 -77.40
CA MET A 845 2.64 -51.72 -77.42
C MET A 845 1.50 -51.49 -76.43
#